data_AF-A0AAN9TZP7-F1
#
_entry.id   AF-A0AAN9TZP7-F1
#
_cell.length_a   1.000
_cell.length_b   1.000
_cell.length_c   1.000
_cell.angle_alpha   90.00
_cell.angle_beta   90.00
_cell.angle_gamma   90.00
#
_symmetry.space_group_name_H-M   'P 1'
#
loop_
_entity.id
_entity.type
_entity.pdbx_description
1 polymer ?
#
loop_
_entity_poly.entity_id
_entity_poly.type
_entity_poly.pdbx_seq_one_letter_code
_entity_poly.pdbx_strand_id
1 'polypeptide(L)'
;MAGFEWYVPADHKHWCRLESALPSLASLGITSMWIPPACKASWYTGNGYDIYDLYDLGEFDQKGARHTKWGTKEELVAMTERAERCGIAILFDVVLNHKAAADYSEDVVAVQVEPQNREKVIQEAHAIEAWTGYEFPGRGETYSSLKWNKDHFTGIDYDHKSKRNGVWRFEGKEWAQDVDEELGNYDYLMFADIDHYHPEVRRDLFHWIQWLASQVRLGGLRLDAIKHFSASFLKELIAHIDQTVGQDWFIIGEYWREEQSVLSKFINFMDVANHDTMEGQSLEAPVAEYFLPLAYALILLRADCGLPCVFYGNLYGYPRPDGHGFVEPPFGGNILPKIVLARKIYAYGEQLDYFDHPNCIGFTRFGHRSNQYLGPVASGLAVIMTNGWTYTTKKMFVGPEHADERWTDLLHGCWGEVVIDSDGWGIFAAAPRSVAIWANKQDERRHEVEDFVFLVVAAVRDGRVATQAHPSSGICETAKYENKTRIFVLTDISNEPDDQMSLVRFLTYANEFDIINIAAVTSTWKNSSIDTASIFGVINSYSEVVETLNSNVPAAGVYPSGEDVADKVVTGHPVYGLAALDEAGPSNASTALIAGVDASDEPLWVTAWGGVNVLAEALNQVKNERNEEEVAAFVRKLRVYSISDQDDAGAWVRTNFPTLFYIVSIHGFSEYAIATWNGISGELYRHFDKGGPDSSLVTNEWLQEHIRIGPLGEKYLNWSYIMEGDTPSFLGLIPNGLNAPEHPEWGGWGGRYILADSSGAQSLFSDAADWVIGINNETYLSQFATIWRWRKAYQYDFAARMQWTTTSGGGQGSPNRQPVPVVNSSCGTLEIPYVFGESVVLDASESWDPDGDKVSFEWFHYREPTFRLEGDIPRISPNVTFEPLNKAGSLVTVTPSNNKTIHIILTVQDSQPMNLTAYRRIILTPID
;
A
#
# COMPACT_ATOMS: atom_id res chain seq x y z
N MET A 1 6.24 -19.53 6.41
CA MET A 1 5.07 -18.66 6.13
C MET A 1 4.52 -19.02 4.76
N ALA A 2 3.20 -19.08 4.59
CA ALA A 2 2.57 -19.08 3.27
C ALA A 2 2.51 -17.62 2.78
N GLY A 3 3.04 -17.35 1.58
CA GLY A 3 3.23 -16.02 1.01
C GLY A 3 2.07 -15.52 0.17
N PHE A 4 0.88 -16.11 0.27
CA PHE A 4 -0.30 -15.69 -0.48
C PHE A 4 -1.57 -16.16 0.22
N GLU A 5 -2.68 -15.62 -0.25
CA GLU A 5 -4.03 -16.11 0.01
C GLU A 5 -4.81 -16.16 -1.33
N TRP A 6 -6.00 -16.76 -1.34
CA TRP A 6 -6.70 -17.09 -2.58
C TRP A 6 -7.14 -15.87 -3.39
N TYR A 7 -7.54 -14.80 -2.71
CA TYR A 7 -8.16 -13.60 -3.28
C TYR A 7 -7.17 -12.47 -3.56
N VAL A 8 -5.87 -12.75 -3.51
CA VAL A 8 -4.84 -11.78 -3.90
C VAL A 8 -5.20 -11.27 -5.29
N PRO A 9 -5.22 -9.94 -5.53
CA PRO A 9 -5.63 -9.38 -6.81
C PRO A 9 -4.82 -9.96 -7.97
N ALA A 10 -5.49 -10.23 -9.09
CA ALA A 10 -4.85 -10.66 -10.34
C ALA A 10 -4.25 -9.47 -11.11
N ASP A 11 -3.47 -8.63 -10.42
CA ASP A 11 -2.90 -7.39 -10.95
C ASP A 11 -1.41 -7.51 -11.33
N HIS A 12 -0.86 -8.72 -11.27
CA HIS A 12 0.49 -9.07 -11.72
C HIS A 12 1.61 -8.46 -10.89
N LYS A 13 1.31 -7.98 -9.67
CA LYS A 13 2.27 -7.29 -8.80
C LYS A 13 2.69 -8.07 -7.56
N HIS A 14 2.27 -9.33 -7.42
CA HIS A 14 2.49 -10.09 -6.18
C HIS A 14 3.96 -10.39 -5.91
N TRP A 15 4.76 -10.66 -6.95
CA TRP A 15 6.21 -10.82 -6.77
C TRP A 15 6.87 -9.55 -6.20
N CYS A 16 6.49 -8.38 -6.71
CA CYS A 16 6.96 -7.09 -6.20
C CYS A 16 6.47 -6.81 -4.76
N ARG A 17 5.24 -7.21 -4.41
CA ARG A 17 4.73 -7.12 -3.03
C ARG A 17 5.57 -7.95 -2.07
N LEU A 18 5.81 -9.21 -2.43
CA LEU A 18 6.64 -10.11 -1.61
C LEU A 18 8.06 -9.58 -1.51
N GLU A 19 8.67 -9.18 -2.62
CA GLU A 19 10.03 -8.64 -2.65
C GLU A 19 10.19 -7.47 -1.66
N SER A 20 9.23 -6.55 -1.67
CA SER A 20 9.21 -5.37 -0.79
C SER A 20 9.03 -5.73 0.68
N ALA A 21 8.28 -6.79 0.99
CA ALA A 21 7.99 -7.21 2.36
C ALA A 21 9.12 -8.03 3.02
N LEU A 22 10.04 -8.60 2.23
CA LEU A 22 11.09 -9.52 2.72
C LEU A 22 11.93 -8.97 3.89
N PRO A 23 12.39 -7.71 3.91
CA PRO A 23 13.19 -7.21 5.03
C PRO A 23 12.41 -7.20 6.35
N SER A 24 11.14 -6.78 6.30
CA SER A 24 10.25 -6.75 7.47
C SER A 24 9.90 -8.16 7.95
N LEU A 25 9.63 -9.08 7.01
CA LEU A 25 9.38 -10.49 7.33
C LEU A 25 10.61 -11.18 7.94
N ALA A 26 11.81 -10.89 7.45
CA ALA A 26 13.06 -11.42 8.01
C ALA A 26 13.28 -10.87 9.42
N SER A 27 13.04 -9.57 9.62
CA SER A 27 13.14 -8.92 10.93
C SER A 27 12.15 -9.51 11.94
N LEU A 28 10.93 -9.83 11.48
CA LEU A 28 9.90 -10.52 12.27
C LEU A 28 10.33 -11.91 12.73
N GLY A 29 11.20 -12.58 11.97
CA GLY A 29 11.68 -13.94 12.26
C GLY A 29 11.19 -15.01 11.28
N ILE A 30 10.63 -14.61 10.13
CA ILE A 30 10.33 -15.55 9.05
C ILE A 30 11.64 -16.00 8.42
N THR A 31 11.86 -17.32 8.35
CA THR A 31 13.05 -17.94 7.76
C THR A 31 12.76 -18.68 6.47
N SER A 32 11.49 -18.96 6.17
CA SER A 32 11.08 -19.65 4.94
C SER A 32 9.70 -19.19 4.48
N MET A 33 9.52 -19.06 3.17
CA MET A 33 8.28 -18.62 2.55
C MET A 33 7.86 -19.56 1.42
N TRP A 34 6.68 -20.16 1.56
CA TRP A 34 6.00 -20.89 0.49
C TRP A 34 5.27 -19.90 -0.41
N ILE A 35 5.66 -19.83 -1.68
CA ILE A 35 5.06 -18.95 -2.70
C ILE A 35 3.98 -19.69 -3.50
N PRO A 36 2.98 -19.01 -4.09
CA PRO A 36 1.96 -19.68 -4.90
C PRO A 36 2.57 -20.33 -6.16
N PRO A 37 1.82 -21.23 -6.85
CA PRO A 37 2.30 -21.83 -8.09
C PRO A 37 2.64 -20.74 -9.13
N ALA A 38 3.91 -20.67 -9.50
CA ALA A 38 4.44 -19.57 -10.33
C ALA A 38 4.45 -19.89 -11.83
N CYS A 39 3.94 -21.05 -12.21
CA CYS A 39 3.87 -21.50 -13.61
C CYS A 39 2.55 -21.06 -14.27
N LYS A 40 2.49 -21.05 -15.60
CA LYS A 40 1.33 -20.60 -16.37
C LYS A 40 0.11 -21.49 -16.11
N ALA A 41 -0.95 -20.87 -15.59
CA ALA A 41 -2.24 -21.48 -15.32
C ALA A 41 -3.12 -21.57 -16.59
N SER A 42 -4.36 -22.06 -16.44
CA SER A 42 -5.33 -22.18 -17.53
C SER A 42 -5.67 -20.83 -18.18
N TRP A 43 -5.54 -19.75 -17.40
CA TRP A 43 -5.65 -18.36 -17.82
C TRP A 43 -4.72 -17.47 -17.00
N TYR A 44 -4.33 -16.30 -17.50
CA TYR A 44 -3.38 -15.40 -16.83
C TYR A 44 -3.86 -14.85 -15.46
N THR A 45 -5.15 -15.02 -15.11
CA THR A 45 -5.72 -14.66 -13.81
C THR A 45 -5.86 -15.85 -12.85
N GLY A 46 -5.52 -17.07 -13.29
CA GLY A 46 -5.65 -18.30 -12.49
C GLY A 46 -4.66 -18.35 -11.32
N ASN A 47 -5.06 -19.01 -10.24
CA ASN A 47 -4.21 -19.15 -9.04
C ASN A 47 -3.05 -20.13 -9.25
N GLY A 48 -3.06 -20.92 -10.33
CA GLY A 48 -1.94 -21.76 -10.74
C GLY A 48 -2.10 -23.24 -10.42
N TYR A 49 -3.08 -23.62 -9.59
CA TYR A 49 -3.46 -25.03 -9.39
C TYR A 49 -4.12 -25.62 -10.64
N ASP A 50 -4.73 -24.80 -11.47
CA ASP A 50 -5.20 -25.11 -12.81
C ASP A 50 -4.03 -25.08 -13.83
N ILE A 51 -2.98 -25.87 -13.57
CA ILE A 51 -1.69 -25.77 -14.26
C ILE A 51 -1.77 -26.12 -15.76
N TYR A 52 -1.34 -25.21 -16.62
CA TYR A 52 -1.25 -25.43 -18.07
C TYR A 52 0.17 -25.83 -18.49
N ASP A 53 1.18 -25.02 -18.17
CA ASP A 53 2.55 -25.21 -18.64
C ASP A 53 3.59 -24.98 -17.53
N LEU A 54 4.24 -26.07 -17.10
CA LEU A 54 5.25 -26.08 -16.04
C LEU A 54 6.52 -25.30 -16.40
N TYR A 55 6.84 -25.16 -17.69
CA TYR A 55 8.06 -24.48 -18.14
C TYR A 55 7.85 -22.97 -18.42
N ASP A 56 6.65 -22.45 -18.19
CA ASP A 56 6.33 -21.03 -18.39
C ASP A 56 6.12 -20.34 -17.03
N LEU A 57 7.17 -19.68 -16.53
CA LEU A 57 7.15 -18.92 -15.28
C LEU A 57 6.57 -17.49 -15.45
N GLY A 58 5.72 -17.29 -16.47
CA GLY A 58 5.27 -15.96 -16.89
C GLY A 58 6.25 -15.29 -17.86
N GLU A 59 6.85 -16.10 -18.75
CA GLU A 59 7.87 -15.70 -19.72
C GLU A 59 7.31 -15.62 -21.14
N PHE A 60 6.31 -16.44 -21.48
CA PHE A 60 5.80 -16.62 -22.85
C PHE A 60 4.35 -16.15 -23.00
N ASP A 61 4.00 -15.67 -24.20
CA ASP A 61 2.63 -15.29 -24.56
C ASP A 61 1.74 -16.53 -24.71
N GLN A 62 1.14 -16.97 -23.59
CA GLN A 62 0.28 -18.15 -23.51
C GLN A 62 -0.90 -17.87 -22.59
N LYS A 63 -2.09 -18.37 -22.96
CA LYS A 63 -3.33 -18.27 -22.16
C LYS A 63 -3.70 -16.83 -21.74
N GLY A 64 -3.63 -15.92 -22.72
CA GLY A 64 -4.14 -14.56 -22.63
C GLY A 64 -3.12 -13.49 -22.26
N ALA A 65 -1.97 -13.85 -21.68
CA ALA A 65 -0.90 -12.89 -21.38
C ALA A 65 0.49 -13.55 -21.22
N ARG A 66 1.54 -12.73 -21.26
CA ARG A 66 2.90 -13.16 -20.92
C ARG A 66 3.02 -13.56 -19.44
N HIS A 67 2.61 -12.67 -18.55
CA HIS A 67 2.69 -12.82 -17.10
C HIS A 67 1.72 -13.87 -16.54
N THR A 68 2.00 -14.34 -15.33
CA THR A 68 1.03 -15.11 -14.51
C THR A 68 0.11 -14.14 -13.74
N LYS A 69 -0.78 -14.68 -12.89
CA LYS A 69 -1.54 -13.88 -11.93
C LYS A 69 -0.62 -13.06 -11.04
N TRP A 70 0.54 -13.62 -10.71
CA TRP A 70 1.46 -13.12 -9.69
C TRP A 70 2.48 -12.11 -10.23
N GLY A 71 2.86 -12.24 -11.50
CA GLY A 71 3.85 -11.39 -12.17
C GLY A 71 4.61 -12.14 -13.26
N THR A 72 5.72 -11.55 -13.70
CA THR A 72 6.64 -12.08 -14.72
C THR A 72 7.73 -12.98 -14.11
N LYS A 73 8.41 -13.75 -14.95
CA LYS A 73 9.60 -14.54 -14.56
C LYS A 73 10.70 -13.65 -13.99
N GLU A 74 10.92 -12.48 -14.58
CA GLU A 74 11.96 -11.55 -14.14
C GLU A 74 11.74 -11.08 -12.70
N GLU A 75 10.49 -10.72 -12.36
CA GLU A 75 10.11 -10.30 -11.00
C GLU A 75 10.19 -11.46 -9.99
N LEU A 76 9.81 -12.68 -10.40
CA LEU A 76 9.98 -13.87 -9.56
C LEU A 76 11.46 -14.10 -9.21
N VAL A 77 12.35 -14.03 -10.20
CA VAL A 77 13.80 -14.19 -9.99
C VAL A 77 14.30 -13.10 -9.04
N ALA A 78 13.97 -11.83 -9.29
CA ALA A 78 14.37 -10.72 -8.42
C ALA A 78 13.92 -10.91 -6.96
N MET A 79 12.66 -11.31 -6.76
CA MET A 79 12.10 -11.60 -5.44
C MET A 79 12.87 -12.74 -4.73
N THR A 80 13.13 -13.85 -5.43
CA THR A 80 13.86 -14.99 -4.82
C THR A 80 15.31 -14.65 -4.47
N GLU A 81 16.00 -13.85 -5.29
CA GLU A 81 17.35 -13.38 -4.98
C GLU A 81 17.35 -12.40 -3.80
N ARG A 82 16.33 -11.55 -3.69
CA ARG A 82 16.16 -10.67 -2.52
C ARG A 82 15.88 -11.50 -1.26
N ALA A 83 15.09 -12.57 -1.37
CA ALA A 83 14.74 -13.42 -0.23
C ALA A 83 15.97 -14.10 0.35
N GLU A 84 16.83 -14.64 -0.50
CA GLU A 84 18.11 -15.20 -0.09
C GLU A 84 19.00 -14.16 0.62
N ARG A 85 19.11 -12.93 0.08
CA ARG A 85 19.86 -11.84 0.73
C ARG A 85 19.29 -11.47 2.11
N CYS A 86 17.99 -11.66 2.32
CA CYS A 86 17.31 -11.46 3.59
C CYS A 86 17.35 -12.70 4.51
N GLY A 87 17.94 -13.82 4.07
CA GLY A 87 17.98 -15.07 4.83
C GLY A 87 16.65 -15.83 4.86
N ILE A 88 15.76 -15.60 3.88
CA ILE A 88 14.48 -16.29 3.73
C ILE A 88 14.59 -17.33 2.61
N ALA A 89 14.43 -18.60 2.95
CA ALA A 89 14.35 -19.70 2.00
C ALA A 89 12.99 -19.71 1.27
N ILE A 90 12.98 -19.72 -0.06
CA ILE A 90 11.75 -19.82 -0.84
C ILE A 90 11.40 -21.28 -1.10
N LEU A 91 10.16 -21.67 -0.77
CA LEU A 91 9.56 -22.96 -1.10
C LEU A 91 8.63 -22.78 -2.30
N PHE A 92 8.97 -23.41 -3.43
CA PHE A 92 8.18 -23.31 -4.65
C PHE A 92 6.99 -24.29 -4.62
N ASP A 93 5.79 -23.85 -4.99
CA ASP A 93 4.62 -24.72 -5.07
C ASP A 93 4.62 -25.55 -6.36
N VAL A 94 4.52 -26.87 -6.22
CA VAL A 94 4.69 -27.86 -7.28
C VAL A 94 3.39 -28.62 -7.49
N VAL A 95 2.73 -28.33 -8.61
CA VAL A 95 1.44 -28.93 -9.00
C VAL A 95 1.69 -29.98 -10.07
N LEU A 96 1.69 -31.25 -9.68
CA LEU A 96 2.03 -32.38 -10.56
C LEU A 96 0.91 -33.42 -10.71
N ASN A 97 -0.23 -33.22 -10.07
CA ASN A 97 -1.30 -34.20 -10.14
C ASN A 97 -1.98 -34.24 -11.54
N HIS A 98 -2.23 -33.07 -12.12
CA HIS A 98 -3.04 -32.92 -13.32
C HIS A 98 -2.54 -31.81 -14.24
N LYS A 99 -3.12 -31.71 -15.44
CA LYS A 99 -2.97 -30.56 -16.35
C LYS A 99 -4.33 -30.03 -16.79
N ALA A 100 -4.45 -28.71 -16.95
CA ALA A 100 -5.68 -28.01 -17.32
C ALA A 100 -5.55 -27.22 -18.62
N ALA A 101 -6.69 -26.96 -19.28
CA ALA A 101 -6.81 -26.14 -20.48
C ALA A 101 -5.89 -26.55 -21.64
N ALA A 102 -5.98 -27.81 -22.05
CA ALA A 102 -5.36 -28.32 -23.27
C ALA A 102 -5.67 -27.43 -24.50
N ASP A 103 -4.77 -27.42 -25.47
CA ASP A 103 -4.89 -26.63 -26.70
C ASP A 103 -5.85 -27.27 -27.71
N TYR A 104 -5.99 -28.60 -27.68
CA TYR A 104 -6.96 -29.33 -28.48
C TYR A 104 -7.49 -30.57 -27.75
N SER A 105 -8.64 -31.05 -28.21
CA SER A 105 -9.27 -32.27 -27.74
C SER A 105 -8.91 -33.48 -28.62
N GLU A 106 -8.95 -34.67 -28.05
CA GLU A 106 -8.69 -35.94 -28.73
C GLU A 106 -9.84 -36.93 -28.52
N ASP A 107 -10.11 -37.77 -29.53
CA ASP A 107 -10.96 -38.95 -29.34
C ASP A 107 -10.22 -40.00 -28.51
N VAL A 108 -10.81 -40.38 -27.38
CA VAL A 108 -10.28 -41.38 -26.44
C VAL A 108 -11.35 -42.39 -26.12
N VAL A 109 -11.00 -43.67 -26.02
CA VAL A 109 -11.91 -44.69 -25.48
C VAL A 109 -11.75 -44.71 -23.98
N ALA A 110 -12.85 -44.56 -23.24
CA ALA A 110 -12.82 -44.50 -21.78
C ALA A 110 -13.99 -45.24 -21.15
N VAL A 111 -13.79 -45.73 -19.93
CA VAL A 111 -14.85 -46.24 -19.05
C VAL A 111 -15.24 -45.14 -18.06
N GLN A 112 -16.53 -45.01 -17.77
CA GLN A 112 -16.96 -44.11 -16.68
C GLN A 112 -16.94 -44.90 -15.37
N VAL A 113 -16.35 -44.32 -14.33
CA VAL A 113 -16.28 -44.92 -12.99
C VAL A 113 -17.17 -44.17 -11.99
N GLU A 114 -17.52 -44.82 -10.89
CA GLU A 114 -18.35 -44.23 -9.84
C GLU A 114 -17.55 -43.15 -9.08
N PRO A 115 -18.06 -41.91 -8.95
CA PRO A 115 -17.33 -40.86 -8.23
C PRO A 115 -17.09 -41.14 -6.74
N GLN A 116 -17.83 -42.07 -6.13
CA GLN A 116 -17.65 -42.50 -4.73
C GLN A 116 -16.85 -43.81 -4.59
N ASN A 117 -16.57 -44.49 -5.69
CA ASN A 117 -15.71 -45.68 -5.74
C ASN A 117 -15.09 -45.83 -7.13
N ARG A 118 -13.87 -45.30 -7.31
CA ARG A 118 -13.25 -45.13 -8.64
C ARG A 118 -12.77 -46.44 -9.26
N GLU A 119 -12.82 -47.53 -8.49
CA GLU A 119 -12.58 -48.89 -8.99
C GLU A 119 -13.82 -49.48 -9.69
N LYS A 120 -15.01 -48.94 -9.42
CA LYS A 120 -16.27 -49.47 -9.95
C LYS A 120 -16.64 -48.80 -11.26
N VAL A 121 -16.60 -49.57 -12.33
CA VAL A 121 -17.10 -49.15 -13.65
C VAL A 121 -18.63 -49.08 -13.65
N ILE A 122 -19.18 -47.92 -14.03
CA ILE A 122 -20.62 -47.67 -14.16
C ILE A 122 -21.08 -47.54 -15.61
N GLN A 123 -20.15 -47.31 -16.53
CA GLN A 123 -20.41 -47.33 -17.96
C GLN A 123 -19.24 -48.01 -18.69
N GLU A 124 -19.58 -48.96 -19.57
CA GLU A 124 -18.61 -49.65 -20.40
C GLU A 124 -17.86 -48.70 -21.36
N ALA A 125 -16.74 -49.20 -21.88
CA ALA A 125 -15.81 -48.46 -22.71
C ALA A 125 -16.50 -47.88 -23.95
N HIS A 126 -16.41 -46.57 -24.14
CA HIS A 126 -16.92 -45.89 -25.33
C HIS A 126 -16.04 -44.69 -25.67
N ALA A 127 -16.16 -44.22 -26.92
CA ALA A 127 -15.42 -43.04 -27.37
C ALA A 127 -15.99 -41.76 -26.74
N ILE A 128 -15.12 -41.01 -26.08
CA ILE A 128 -15.33 -39.65 -25.56
C ILE A 128 -14.38 -38.68 -26.27
N GLU A 129 -14.62 -37.39 -26.13
CA GLU A 129 -13.69 -36.35 -26.58
C GLU A 129 -13.09 -35.64 -25.37
N ALA A 130 -11.78 -35.79 -25.17
CA ALA A 130 -11.06 -35.35 -23.97
C ALA A 130 -10.02 -34.27 -24.27
N TRP A 131 -9.97 -33.22 -23.47
CA TRP A 131 -8.99 -32.12 -23.58
C TRP A 131 -7.61 -32.55 -23.07
N THR A 132 -6.81 -33.14 -23.96
CA THR A 132 -5.54 -33.81 -23.61
C THR A 132 -4.35 -33.40 -24.48
N GLY A 133 -4.57 -32.61 -25.55
CA GLY A 133 -3.51 -32.16 -26.44
C GLY A 133 -2.87 -30.84 -26.00
N TYR A 134 -1.59 -30.84 -25.64
CA TYR A 134 -0.85 -29.63 -25.24
C TYR A 134 0.35 -29.38 -26.16
N GLU A 135 0.29 -28.27 -26.89
CA GLU A 135 1.32 -27.85 -27.86
C GLU A 135 2.21 -26.73 -27.36
N PHE A 136 1.77 -25.96 -26.36
CA PHE A 136 2.53 -24.81 -25.83
C PHE A 136 3.00 -23.84 -26.94
N PRO A 137 2.09 -23.32 -27.77
CA PRO A 137 2.46 -22.61 -29.00
C PRO A 137 3.29 -21.34 -28.74
N GLY A 138 3.10 -20.68 -27.59
CA GLY A 138 3.87 -19.49 -27.23
C GLY A 138 5.31 -19.81 -26.78
N ARG A 139 5.51 -20.95 -26.12
CA ARG A 139 6.84 -21.42 -25.70
C ARG A 139 7.59 -22.17 -26.80
N GLY A 140 6.86 -22.86 -27.68
CA GLY A 140 7.44 -23.76 -28.68
C GLY A 140 8.14 -24.94 -28.03
N GLU A 141 9.41 -25.15 -28.37
CA GLU A 141 10.26 -26.21 -27.77
C GLU A 141 11.28 -25.65 -26.77
N THR A 142 11.15 -24.38 -26.40
CA THR A 142 12.04 -23.74 -25.43
C THR A 142 11.94 -24.49 -24.09
N TYR A 143 13.09 -24.84 -23.52
CA TYR A 143 13.29 -25.65 -22.31
C TYR A 143 12.87 -27.12 -22.39
N SER A 144 11.73 -27.46 -22.99
CA SER A 144 11.31 -28.85 -23.24
C SER A 144 10.53 -28.99 -24.54
N SER A 145 10.84 -30.06 -25.27
CA SER A 145 10.17 -30.44 -26.52
C SER A 145 8.98 -31.39 -26.32
N LEU A 146 8.68 -31.84 -25.09
CA LEU A 146 7.57 -32.75 -24.85
C LEU A 146 6.22 -32.06 -25.16
N LYS A 147 5.45 -32.65 -26.07
CA LYS A 147 4.04 -32.30 -26.31
C LYS A 147 3.16 -33.34 -25.63
N TRP A 148 2.10 -32.90 -24.96
CA TRP A 148 1.25 -33.82 -24.23
C TRP A 148 0.05 -34.25 -25.08
N ASN A 149 -0.33 -35.52 -24.95
CA ASN A 149 -1.49 -36.10 -25.61
C ASN A 149 -2.15 -37.10 -24.64
N LYS A 150 -3.26 -37.71 -25.06
CA LYS A 150 -4.03 -38.68 -24.27
C LYS A 150 -3.23 -39.85 -23.66
N ASP A 151 -2.10 -40.26 -24.26
CA ASP A 151 -1.27 -41.35 -23.74
C ASP A 151 -0.53 -40.98 -22.45
N HIS A 152 -0.44 -39.68 -22.13
CA HIS A 152 0.22 -39.17 -20.93
C HIS A 152 -0.71 -39.00 -19.72
N PHE A 153 -1.97 -39.41 -19.85
CA PHE A 153 -2.99 -39.26 -18.81
C PHE A 153 -3.71 -40.58 -18.52
N THR A 154 -4.19 -40.72 -17.29
CA THR A 154 -4.98 -41.86 -16.81
C THR A 154 -6.49 -41.62 -16.97
N GLY A 155 -6.93 -40.36 -16.85
CA GLY A 155 -8.35 -40.01 -16.95
C GLY A 155 -8.68 -38.51 -17.03
N ILE A 156 -9.99 -38.21 -17.11
CA ILE A 156 -10.54 -36.85 -17.21
C ILE A 156 -11.93 -36.73 -16.56
N ASP A 157 -12.40 -35.50 -16.31
CA ASP A 157 -13.72 -35.19 -15.71
C ASP A 157 -14.74 -34.58 -16.66
N TYR A 158 -14.42 -34.50 -17.95
CA TYR A 158 -15.32 -33.93 -18.94
C TYR A 158 -15.24 -34.64 -20.30
N ASP A 159 -16.39 -35.14 -20.76
CA ASP A 159 -16.55 -35.57 -22.15
C ASP A 159 -17.11 -34.40 -22.99
N HIS A 160 -16.24 -33.80 -23.81
CA HIS A 160 -16.58 -32.68 -24.67
C HIS A 160 -17.58 -33.06 -25.76
N LYS A 161 -17.66 -34.33 -26.16
CA LYS A 161 -18.55 -34.80 -27.23
C LYS A 161 -19.99 -34.84 -26.76
N SER A 162 -20.23 -35.41 -25.57
CA SER A 162 -21.55 -35.49 -24.97
C SER A 162 -21.89 -34.35 -24.02
N LYS A 163 -20.94 -33.45 -23.72
CA LYS A 163 -21.08 -32.30 -22.80
C LYS A 163 -21.49 -32.73 -21.40
N ARG A 164 -20.89 -33.80 -20.89
CA ARG A 164 -21.19 -34.37 -19.58
C ARG A 164 -19.97 -34.29 -18.66
N ASN A 165 -20.24 -34.09 -17.38
CA ASN A 165 -19.28 -34.27 -16.29
C ASN A 165 -19.38 -35.70 -15.75
N GLY A 166 -18.28 -36.22 -15.21
CA GLY A 166 -18.12 -37.60 -14.80
C GLY A 166 -16.68 -37.87 -14.42
N VAL A 167 -16.32 -39.11 -14.11
CA VAL A 167 -14.92 -39.52 -13.97
C VAL A 167 -14.67 -40.61 -14.99
N TRP A 168 -13.82 -40.33 -15.97
CA TRP A 168 -13.52 -41.23 -17.08
C TRP A 168 -12.10 -41.72 -16.97
N ARG A 169 -11.92 -43.04 -16.83
CA ARG A 169 -10.62 -43.68 -16.94
C ARG A 169 -10.38 -44.11 -18.37
N PHE A 170 -9.24 -43.76 -18.94
CA PHE A 170 -8.90 -44.13 -20.31
C PHE A 170 -8.69 -45.64 -20.44
N GLU A 171 -9.08 -46.19 -21.58
CA GLU A 171 -8.94 -47.61 -21.86
C GLU A 171 -7.46 -47.99 -21.92
N GLY A 172 -7.08 -49.09 -21.25
CA GLY A 172 -5.69 -49.52 -21.13
C GLY A 172 -4.88 -48.77 -20.07
N LYS A 173 -5.47 -47.80 -19.37
CA LYS A 173 -4.89 -47.12 -18.21
C LYS A 173 -5.47 -47.66 -16.91
N GLU A 174 -4.66 -47.62 -15.85
CA GLU A 174 -5.05 -47.94 -14.48
C GLU A 174 -4.71 -46.76 -13.58
N TRP A 175 -5.49 -46.59 -12.51
CA TRP A 175 -5.17 -45.64 -11.46
C TRP A 175 -3.91 -46.10 -10.71
N ALA A 176 -3.11 -45.17 -10.22
CA ALA A 176 -2.01 -45.49 -9.31
C ALA A 176 -2.54 -46.22 -8.06
N GLN A 177 -1.86 -47.29 -7.65
CA GLN A 177 -2.34 -48.17 -6.58
C GLN A 177 -1.85 -47.73 -5.18
N ASP A 178 -0.83 -46.88 -5.13
CA ASP A 178 -0.18 -46.39 -3.91
C ASP A 178 -0.54 -44.93 -3.62
N VAL A 179 -1.84 -44.63 -3.71
CA VAL A 179 -2.50 -43.35 -3.41
C VAL A 179 -3.45 -43.51 -2.22
N ASP A 180 -4.15 -42.45 -1.81
CA ASP A 180 -5.15 -42.55 -0.74
C ASP A 180 -6.34 -43.44 -1.15
N GLU A 181 -6.85 -44.22 -0.19
CA GLU A 181 -7.94 -45.19 -0.38
C GLU A 181 -9.34 -44.54 -0.32
N GLU A 182 -9.42 -43.24 -0.01
CA GLU A 182 -10.67 -42.47 -0.10
C GLU A 182 -11.34 -42.67 -1.47
N LEU A 183 -12.65 -42.90 -1.43
CA LEU A 183 -13.45 -43.13 -2.63
C LEU A 183 -12.93 -44.34 -3.45
N GLY A 184 -12.41 -45.36 -2.75
CA GLY A 184 -11.86 -46.60 -3.29
C GLY A 184 -10.41 -46.44 -3.77
N ASN A 185 -10.18 -45.44 -4.60
CA ASN A 185 -8.87 -45.04 -5.09
C ASN A 185 -8.95 -43.54 -5.41
N TYR A 186 -8.04 -42.74 -4.84
CA TYR A 186 -8.07 -41.29 -4.98
C TYR A 186 -6.98 -40.70 -5.90
N ASP A 187 -6.49 -41.46 -6.87
CA ASP A 187 -5.59 -40.94 -7.93
C ASP A 187 -6.28 -39.75 -8.63
N TYR A 188 -7.44 -40.02 -9.24
CA TYR A 188 -8.20 -38.99 -9.94
C TYR A 188 -8.76 -37.90 -9.00
N LEU A 189 -8.33 -36.65 -9.23
CA LEU A 189 -8.85 -35.46 -8.55
C LEU A 189 -9.66 -34.55 -9.48
N MET A 190 -9.04 -34.02 -10.54
CA MET A 190 -9.61 -33.02 -11.45
C MET A 190 -8.80 -32.89 -12.74
N PHE A 191 -9.41 -32.28 -13.78
CA PHE A 191 -8.80 -32.01 -15.08
C PHE A 191 -8.22 -33.28 -15.77
N ALA A 192 -7.11 -33.17 -16.50
CA ALA A 192 -6.45 -34.34 -17.11
C ALA A 192 -5.42 -34.91 -16.12
N ASP A 193 -5.70 -36.10 -15.59
CA ASP A 193 -4.95 -36.77 -14.52
C ASP A 193 -3.67 -37.40 -15.06
N ILE A 194 -2.50 -37.01 -14.54
CA ILE A 194 -1.19 -37.35 -15.12
C ILE A 194 -0.83 -38.82 -14.88
N ASP A 195 -0.46 -39.53 -15.94
CA ASP A 195 0.10 -40.88 -15.84
C ASP A 195 1.58 -40.84 -15.42
N HIS A 196 1.80 -40.92 -14.11
CA HIS A 196 3.12 -40.94 -13.50
C HIS A 196 3.93 -42.23 -13.78
N TYR A 197 3.34 -43.26 -14.40
CA TYR A 197 4.07 -44.44 -14.88
C TYR A 197 4.58 -44.25 -16.31
N HIS A 198 4.08 -43.26 -17.06
CA HIS A 198 4.49 -43.03 -18.44
C HIS A 198 5.97 -42.58 -18.52
N PRO A 199 6.85 -43.30 -19.24
CA PRO A 199 8.29 -43.00 -19.22
C PRO A 199 8.67 -41.60 -19.70
N GLU A 200 7.96 -41.07 -20.70
CA GLU A 200 8.24 -39.72 -21.22
C GLU A 200 7.85 -38.63 -20.22
N VAL A 201 6.72 -38.82 -19.52
CA VAL A 201 6.23 -37.91 -18.48
C VAL A 201 7.22 -37.85 -17.34
N ARG A 202 7.62 -39.01 -16.79
CA ARG A 202 8.59 -39.08 -15.69
C ARG A 202 9.90 -38.38 -16.03
N ARG A 203 10.43 -38.65 -17.23
CA ARG A 203 11.67 -38.04 -17.70
C ARG A 203 11.54 -36.51 -17.80
N ASP A 204 10.43 -36.02 -18.32
CA ASP A 204 10.20 -34.58 -18.46
C ASP A 204 9.98 -33.89 -17.11
N LEU A 205 9.28 -34.51 -16.16
CA LEU A 205 9.13 -33.96 -14.80
C LEU A 205 10.47 -33.90 -14.03
N PHE A 206 11.31 -34.94 -14.16
CA PHE A 206 12.66 -34.93 -13.59
C PHE A 206 13.59 -33.93 -14.28
N HIS A 207 13.38 -33.68 -15.56
CA HIS A 207 14.10 -32.62 -16.27
C HIS A 207 13.61 -31.23 -15.84
N TRP A 208 12.30 -31.06 -15.71
CA TRP A 208 11.67 -29.82 -15.27
C TRP A 208 12.18 -29.39 -13.90
N ILE A 209 12.30 -30.30 -12.92
CA ILE A 209 12.76 -29.91 -11.59
C ILE A 209 14.22 -29.45 -11.57
N GLN A 210 15.09 -30.07 -12.38
CA GLN A 210 16.48 -29.63 -12.57
C GLN A 210 16.53 -28.27 -13.27
N TRP A 211 15.69 -28.08 -14.29
CA TRP A 211 15.55 -26.81 -14.97
C TRP A 211 15.09 -25.73 -13.99
N LEU A 212 14.04 -25.97 -13.20
CA LEU A 212 13.50 -25.02 -12.21
C LEU A 212 14.59 -24.57 -11.24
N ALA A 213 15.35 -25.52 -10.68
CA ALA A 213 16.47 -25.23 -9.78
C ALA A 213 17.55 -24.33 -10.41
N SER A 214 17.71 -24.38 -11.74
CA SER A 214 18.64 -23.52 -12.49
C SER A 214 18.07 -22.12 -12.79
N GLN A 215 16.75 -21.94 -12.73
CA GLN A 215 16.10 -20.67 -13.10
C GLN A 215 15.92 -19.73 -11.92
N VAL A 216 15.62 -20.27 -10.73
CA VAL A 216 15.21 -19.49 -9.55
C VAL A 216 15.94 -19.98 -8.30
N ARG A 217 16.25 -19.07 -7.36
CA ARG A 217 16.92 -19.43 -6.11
C ARG A 217 15.91 -19.96 -5.11
N LEU A 218 15.92 -21.27 -4.88
CA LEU A 218 14.98 -21.96 -4.00
C LEU A 218 15.70 -22.59 -2.82
N GLY A 219 15.03 -22.63 -1.67
CA GLY A 219 15.44 -23.39 -0.50
C GLY A 219 14.61 -24.65 -0.27
N GLY A 220 13.68 -24.96 -1.19
CA GLY A 220 12.82 -26.12 -1.06
C GLY A 220 11.54 -26.05 -1.90
N LEU A 221 10.61 -26.97 -1.62
CA LEU A 221 9.37 -27.16 -2.37
C LEU A 221 8.18 -27.39 -1.44
N ARG A 222 7.00 -26.91 -1.85
CA ARG A 222 5.71 -27.37 -1.35
C ARG A 222 5.07 -28.21 -2.45
N LEU A 223 4.70 -29.46 -2.16
CA LEU A 223 4.13 -30.38 -3.13
C LEU A 223 2.61 -30.43 -2.95
N ASP A 224 1.88 -30.05 -3.99
CA ASP A 224 0.42 -30.03 -4.02
C ASP A 224 -0.15 -31.44 -4.15
N ALA A 225 -1.30 -31.70 -3.50
CA ALA A 225 -2.16 -32.84 -3.77
C ALA A 225 -1.45 -34.22 -3.72
N ILE A 226 -0.44 -34.41 -2.87
CA ILE A 226 0.42 -35.61 -2.88
C ILE A 226 -0.29 -36.92 -2.51
N LYS A 227 -1.54 -36.84 -2.01
CA LYS A 227 -2.37 -38.02 -1.78
C LYS A 227 -3.01 -38.57 -3.07
N HIS A 228 -2.92 -37.82 -4.17
CA HIS A 228 -3.61 -38.04 -5.44
C HIS A 228 -2.70 -38.57 -6.56
N PHE A 229 -1.42 -38.83 -6.30
CA PHE A 229 -0.56 -39.48 -7.28
C PHE A 229 0.48 -40.36 -6.60
N SER A 230 1.04 -41.29 -7.36
CA SER A 230 1.86 -42.40 -6.83
C SER A 230 2.90 -41.96 -5.80
N ALA A 231 2.78 -42.49 -4.58
CA ALA A 231 3.76 -42.25 -3.52
C ALA A 231 5.16 -42.78 -3.91
N SER A 232 5.25 -43.84 -4.72
CA SER A 232 6.51 -44.35 -5.27
C SER A 232 7.14 -43.36 -6.23
N PHE A 233 6.36 -42.74 -7.13
CA PHE A 233 6.86 -41.65 -7.98
C PHE A 233 7.37 -40.49 -7.13
N LEU A 234 6.62 -40.07 -6.10
CA LEU A 234 7.01 -39.00 -5.21
C LEU A 234 8.35 -39.28 -4.52
N LYS A 235 8.52 -40.51 -4.01
CA LYS A 235 9.78 -40.96 -3.39
C LYS A 235 10.95 -40.93 -4.37
N GLU A 236 10.73 -41.33 -5.62
CA GLU A 236 11.74 -41.25 -6.67
C GLU A 236 12.05 -39.80 -7.07
N LEU A 237 11.05 -38.92 -7.15
CA LEU A 237 11.23 -37.50 -7.43
C LEU A 237 12.11 -36.84 -6.36
N ILE A 238 11.82 -37.09 -5.07
CA ILE A 238 12.62 -36.58 -3.96
C ILE A 238 14.06 -37.11 -4.04
N ALA A 239 14.23 -38.42 -4.25
CA ALA A 239 15.56 -39.00 -4.41
C ALA A 239 16.33 -38.42 -5.61
N HIS A 240 15.63 -38.07 -6.69
CA HIS A 240 16.21 -37.40 -7.86
C HIS A 240 16.64 -35.96 -7.55
N ILE A 241 15.83 -35.20 -6.81
CA ILE A 241 16.18 -33.86 -6.32
C ILE A 241 17.44 -33.91 -5.46
N ASP A 242 17.49 -34.80 -4.47
CA ASP A 242 18.66 -34.97 -3.59
C ASP A 242 19.95 -35.27 -4.38
N GLN A 243 19.82 -36.02 -5.48
CA GLN A 243 20.95 -36.43 -6.32
C GLN A 243 21.40 -35.35 -7.33
N THR A 244 20.47 -34.53 -7.83
CA THR A 244 20.74 -33.62 -8.97
C THR A 244 20.77 -32.14 -8.60
N VAL A 245 20.02 -31.75 -7.58
CA VAL A 245 19.94 -30.37 -7.10
C VAL A 245 20.73 -30.22 -5.80
N GLY A 246 20.45 -31.07 -4.81
CA GLY A 246 21.13 -31.09 -3.51
C GLY A 246 20.19 -31.43 -2.35
N GLN A 247 20.77 -31.86 -1.22
CA GLN A 247 20.02 -32.31 -0.03
C GLN A 247 19.57 -31.16 0.88
N ASP A 248 19.92 -29.91 0.56
CA ASP A 248 19.61 -28.75 1.39
C ASP A 248 18.16 -28.24 1.17
N TRP A 249 17.44 -28.79 0.19
CA TRP A 249 16.06 -28.40 -0.11
C TRP A 249 15.07 -29.00 0.91
N PHE A 250 14.33 -28.12 1.59
CA PHE A 250 13.24 -28.53 2.47
C PHE A 250 11.98 -28.85 1.66
N ILE A 251 11.41 -30.04 1.84
CA ILE A 251 10.21 -30.47 1.10
C ILE A 251 9.06 -30.68 2.08
N ILE A 252 7.94 -30.01 1.81
CA ILE A 252 6.66 -30.22 2.51
C ILE A 252 5.60 -30.68 1.51
N GLY A 253 4.83 -31.70 1.85
CA GLY A 253 3.78 -32.24 0.99
C GLY A 253 2.40 -32.06 1.60
N GLU A 254 1.45 -31.60 0.80
CA GLU A 254 0.05 -31.47 1.20
C GLU A 254 -0.67 -32.83 1.09
N TYR A 255 -0.65 -33.58 2.19
CA TYR A 255 -1.44 -34.81 2.34
C TYR A 255 -2.66 -34.52 3.19
N TRP A 256 -3.79 -34.22 2.56
CA TRP A 256 -4.99 -33.80 3.30
C TRP A 256 -5.81 -34.99 3.85
N ARG A 257 -5.52 -35.37 5.11
CA ARG A 257 -6.30 -36.31 5.93
C ARG A 257 -6.27 -35.88 7.40
N GLU A 258 -7.40 -35.99 8.09
CA GLU A 258 -7.48 -35.72 9.54
C GLU A 258 -6.89 -36.87 10.38
N GLU A 259 -6.85 -38.09 9.82
CA GLU A 259 -6.45 -39.30 10.53
C GLU A 259 -4.92 -39.41 10.66
N GLN A 260 -4.40 -39.12 11.86
CA GLN A 260 -2.97 -39.24 12.17
C GLN A 260 -2.38 -40.62 11.80
N SER A 261 -3.16 -41.69 11.92
CA SER A 261 -2.68 -43.04 11.59
C SER A 261 -2.39 -43.22 10.09
N VAL A 262 -3.13 -42.53 9.21
CA VAL A 262 -2.90 -42.54 7.76
C VAL A 262 -1.67 -41.71 7.43
N LEU A 263 -1.58 -40.50 7.98
CA LEU A 263 -0.40 -39.65 7.83
C LEU A 263 0.87 -40.35 8.32
N SER A 264 0.83 -41.03 9.46
CA SER A 264 1.96 -41.78 10.01
C SER A 264 2.39 -42.93 9.10
N LYS A 265 1.44 -43.64 8.47
CA LYS A 265 1.77 -44.69 7.50
C LYS A 265 2.48 -44.12 6.27
N PHE A 266 1.97 -43.00 5.75
CA PHE A 266 2.58 -42.32 4.61
C PHE A 266 3.97 -41.78 4.96
N ILE A 267 4.11 -41.10 6.10
CA ILE A 267 5.37 -40.64 6.68
C ILE A 267 6.37 -41.80 6.81
N ASN A 268 5.97 -42.96 7.33
CA ASN A 268 6.84 -44.13 7.45
C ASN A 268 7.21 -44.73 6.09
N PHE A 269 6.34 -44.65 5.10
CA PHE A 269 6.66 -45.06 3.73
C PHE A 269 7.69 -44.11 3.08
N MET A 270 7.58 -42.82 3.40
CA MET A 270 8.44 -41.73 2.90
C MET A 270 9.72 -41.51 3.73
N ASP A 271 9.77 -41.95 4.98
CA ASP A 271 10.79 -41.65 6.01
C ASP A 271 10.89 -40.16 6.49
N VAL A 272 9.79 -39.37 6.62
CA VAL A 272 9.79 -37.88 6.95
C VAL A 272 8.53 -37.31 7.69
N ALA A 273 8.57 -36.16 8.42
CA ALA A 273 7.50 -35.62 9.36
C ALA A 273 6.68 -34.33 8.93
N ASN A 274 5.55 -33.97 9.61
CA ASN A 274 4.39 -33.12 9.10
C ASN A 274 3.86 -31.87 9.91
N HIS A 275 2.93 -31.03 9.34
CA HIS A 275 1.71 -30.31 9.89
C HIS A 275 1.07 -29.25 8.91
N ASP A 276 -0.28 -29.01 8.90
CA ASP A 276 -1.04 -27.79 8.42
C ASP A 276 -2.60 -27.97 8.41
N THR A 277 -3.43 -26.89 8.48
CA THR A 277 -4.75 -26.65 7.78
C THR A 277 -5.31 -25.21 7.96
N MET A 278 -6.19 -24.73 7.05
CA MET A 278 -6.93 -23.43 7.10
C MET A 278 -8.27 -23.36 6.29
N GLU A 279 -9.04 -22.26 6.41
CA GLU A 279 -10.48 -22.02 6.08
C GLU A 279 -10.80 -21.40 4.69
N GLY A 280 -11.99 -21.68 4.12
CA GLY A 280 -12.56 -20.97 2.94
C GLY A 280 -12.26 -21.57 1.56
N GLN A 281 -11.69 -22.77 1.52
CA GLN A 281 -11.39 -23.55 0.31
C GLN A 281 -12.30 -24.77 0.21
N SER A 282 -12.11 -25.63 -0.80
CA SER A 282 -12.82 -26.92 -0.95
C SER A 282 -12.74 -27.85 0.27
N LEU A 283 -11.91 -27.51 1.28
CA LEU A 283 -11.60 -28.27 2.49
C LEU A 283 -11.76 -27.44 3.79
N GLU A 284 -12.71 -26.50 3.83
CA GLU A 284 -12.98 -25.57 4.93
C GLU A 284 -13.04 -26.19 6.36
N ALA A 285 -12.12 -25.78 7.25
CA ALA A 285 -12.15 -26.06 8.70
C ALA A 285 -11.74 -24.81 9.55
N PRO A 286 -12.64 -23.82 9.72
CA PRO A 286 -12.41 -22.57 10.45
C PRO A 286 -11.83 -22.73 11.85
N VAL A 287 -10.73 -22.05 12.14
CA VAL A 287 -10.39 -21.72 13.53
C VAL A 287 -11.07 -20.40 13.86
N ALA A 288 -12.05 -20.44 14.76
CA ALA A 288 -12.78 -19.25 15.19
C ALA A 288 -11.81 -18.11 15.57
N GLU A 289 -12.11 -16.87 15.14
CA GLU A 289 -11.19 -15.73 15.23
C GLU A 289 -10.57 -15.55 16.62
N TYR A 290 -11.38 -15.66 17.68
CA TYR A 290 -10.90 -15.53 19.05
C TYR A 290 -9.86 -16.59 19.45
N PHE A 291 -9.86 -17.75 18.79
CA PHE A 291 -9.00 -18.88 19.04
C PHE A 291 -7.70 -18.83 18.23
N LEU A 292 -7.59 -17.96 17.22
CA LEU A 292 -6.39 -17.86 16.37
C LEU A 292 -5.11 -17.56 17.18
N PRO A 293 -5.06 -16.58 18.11
CA PRO A 293 -3.87 -16.39 18.95
C PRO A 293 -3.51 -17.60 19.80
N LEU A 294 -4.51 -18.36 20.28
CA LEU A 294 -4.30 -19.57 21.07
C LEU A 294 -3.67 -20.66 20.20
N ALA A 295 -4.20 -20.87 18.99
CA ALA A 295 -3.66 -21.82 18.03
C ALA A 295 -2.22 -21.44 17.60
N TYR A 296 -1.98 -20.16 17.29
CA TYR A 296 -0.65 -19.68 16.95
C TYR A 296 0.35 -19.82 18.10
N ALA A 297 -0.06 -19.54 19.34
CA ALA A 297 0.81 -19.75 20.50
C ALA A 297 1.19 -21.23 20.66
N LEU A 298 0.26 -22.17 20.39
CA LEU A 298 0.54 -23.60 20.43
C LEU A 298 1.57 -24.02 19.38
N ILE A 299 1.44 -23.57 18.13
CA ILE A 299 2.37 -23.98 17.06
C ILE A 299 3.68 -23.18 17.06
N LEU A 300 3.67 -21.92 17.51
CA LEU A 300 4.87 -21.06 17.48
C LEU A 300 5.72 -21.16 18.75
N LEU A 301 5.17 -21.42 19.93
CA LEU A 301 5.95 -21.27 21.18
C LEU A 301 6.33 -22.61 21.83
N ARG A 302 5.76 -23.71 21.37
CA ARG A 302 6.13 -25.06 21.81
C ARG A 302 7.38 -25.58 21.09
N ALA A 303 8.06 -26.53 21.72
CA ALA A 303 9.23 -27.23 21.20
C ALA A 303 8.85 -28.46 20.36
N ASP A 304 7.67 -29.04 20.59
CA ASP A 304 7.24 -30.34 20.09
C ASP A 304 6.18 -30.27 18.97
N CYS A 305 6.02 -29.10 18.34
CA CYS A 305 4.97 -28.81 17.36
C CYS A 305 5.41 -28.80 15.89
N GLY A 306 6.67 -29.14 15.57
CA GLY A 306 7.18 -29.11 14.20
C GLY A 306 7.60 -27.71 13.70
N LEU A 307 7.48 -27.46 12.40
CA LEU A 307 7.95 -26.24 11.72
C LEU A 307 6.81 -25.25 11.43
N PRO A 308 6.35 -24.43 12.39
CA PRO A 308 5.10 -23.68 12.26
C PRO A 308 5.00 -22.82 11.00
N CYS A 309 3.84 -22.88 10.34
CA CYS A 309 3.51 -22.03 9.21
C CYS A 309 2.61 -20.87 9.64
N VAL A 310 3.05 -19.64 9.36
CA VAL A 310 2.21 -18.43 9.48
C VAL A 310 1.53 -18.17 8.14
N PHE A 311 0.24 -17.84 8.17
CA PHE A 311 -0.54 -17.58 6.95
C PHE A 311 -0.57 -16.09 6.57
N TYR A 312 -0.41 -15.81 5.27
CA TYR A 312 -0.48 -14.45 4.70
C TYR A 312 -1.75 -13.71 5.13
N GLY A 313 -2.92 -14.32 4.94
CA GLY A 313 -4.21 -13.67 5.23
C GLY A 313 -4.42 -13.38 6.73
N ASN A 314 -3.71 -14.05 7.64
CA ASN A 314 -3.78 -13.73 9.07
C ASN A 314 -2.82 -12.61 9.48
N LEU A 315 -1.78 -12.36 8.69
CA LEU A 315 -0.89 -11.21 8.89
C LEU A 315 -1.45 -9.94 8.24
N TYR A 316 -2.03 -10.07 7.04
CA TYR A 316 -2.40 -8.91 6.21
C TYR A 316 -3.91 -8.72 6.01
N GLY A 317 -4.74 -9.68 6.40
CA GLY A 317 -6.17 -9.69 6.07
C GLY A 317 -6.39 -10.13 4.62
N TYR A 318 -7.66 -10.24 4.21
CA TYR A 318 -8.02 -10.64 2.85
C TYR A 318 -9.44 -10.20 2.46
N PRO A 319 -9.71 -9.97 1.16
CA PRO A 319 -11.06 -9.70 0.68
C PRO A 319 -12.00 -10.87 0.99
N ARG A 320 -13.26 -10.58 1.35
CA ARG A 320 -14.23 -11.63 1.59
C ARG A 320 -14.63 -12.33 0.27
N PRO A 321 -14.78 -13.67 0.28
CA PRO A 321 -15.25 -14.45 -0.86
C PRO A 321 -16.58 -13.97 -1.46
N ASP A 322 -17.45 -13.40 -0.63
CA ASP A 322 -18.81 -12.97 -0.98
C ASP A 322 -18.86 -11.55 -1.58
N GLY A 323 -17.71 -10.88 -1.69
CA GLY A 323 -17.61 -9.51 -2.20
C GLY A 323 -18.12 -8.43 -1.24
N HIS A 324 -18.48 -8.76 0.01
CA HIS A 324 -19.08 -7.84 0.98
C HIS A 324 -18.08 -7.19 1.95
N GLY A 325 -16.80 -7.05 1.54
CA GLY A 325 -15.81 -6.27 2.29
C GLY A 325 -14.50 -7.00 2.51
N PHE A 326 -13.78 -6.60 3.56
CA PHE A 326 -12.44 -7.06 3.90
C PHE A 326 -12.47 -7.76 5.26
N VAL A 327 -11.77 -8.89 5.38
CA VAL A 327 -11.47 -9.55 6.65
C VAL A 327 -10.20 -8.92 7.18
N GLU A 328 -10.33 -8.12 8.23
CA GLU A 328 -9.18 -7.54 8.92
C GLU A 328 -8.32 -8.66 9.55
N PRO A 329 -6.99 -8.46 9.68
CA PRO A 329 -6.16 -9.33 10.49
C PRO A 329 -6.74 -9.51 11.90
N PRO A 330 -6.70 -10.74 12.47
CA PRO A 330 -7.21 -10.99 13.82
C PRO A 330 -6.58 -10.03 14.84
N PHE A 331 -7.41 -9.47 15.73
CA PHE A 331 -6.99 -8.57 16.80
C PHE A 331 -6.15 -7.37 16.34
N GLY A 332 -6.49 -6.79 15.18
CA GLY A 332 -5.87 -5.56 14.68
C GLY A 332 -4.44 -5.74 14.13
N GLY A 333 -4.04 -6.97 13.80
CA GLY A 333 -2.82 -7.27 13.04
C GLY A 333 -1.52 -7.29 13.82
N ASN A 334 -1.50 -6.88 15.10
CA ASN A 334 -0.27 -6.83 15.90
C ASN A 334 -0.05 -8.04 16.81
N ILE A 335 -1.09 -8.79 17.17
CA ILE A 335 -0.96 -9.92 18.12
C ILE A 335 -0.13 -11.07 17.52
N LEU A 336 -0.46 -11.52 16.32
CA LEU A 336 0.26 -12.62 15.67
C LEU A 336 1.75 -12.31 15.47
N PRO A 337 2.14 -11.13 14.93
CA PRO A 337 3.55 -10.74 14.83
C PRO A 337 4.29 -10.75 16.18
N LYS A 338 3.66 -10.30 17.27
CA LYS A 338 4.24 -10.39 18.62
C LYS A 338 4.46 -11.84 19.06
N ILE A 339 3.56 -12.76 18.72
CA ILE A 339 3.73 -14.20 18.98
C ILE A 339 4.91 -14.76 18.15
N VAL A 340 5.06 -14.35 16.89
CA VAL A 340 6.20 -14.77 16.04
C VAL A 340 7.53 -14.27 16.61
N LEU A 341 7.59 -13.01 17.07
CA LEU A 341 8.78 -12.48 17.73
C LEU A 341 9.05 -13.15 19.07
N ALA A 342 8.01 -13.49 19.83
CA ALA A 342 8.16 -14.26 21.04
C ALA A 342 8.79 -15.64 20.77
N ARG A 343 8.50 -16.27 19.62
CA ARG A 343 9.21 -17.47 19.16
C ARG A 343 10.70 -17.18 18.93
N LYS A 344 11.01 -16.11 18.19
CA LYS A 344 12.39 -15.70 17.84
C LYS A 344 13.24 -15.35 19.06
N ILE A 345 12.64 -14.88 20.15
CA ILE A 345 13.37 -14.32 21.30
C ILE A 345 13.33 -15.25 22.52
N TYR A 346 12.17 -15.81 22.85
CA TYR A 346 11.92 -16.43 24.15
C TYR A 346 11.66 -17.94 24.12
N ALA A 347 11.16 -18.50 23.01
CA ALA A 347 10.70 -19.89 22.94
C ALA A 347 11.85 -20.93 22.78
N TYR A 348 12.78 -20.93 23.73
CA TYR A 348 13.97 -21.79 23.76
C TYR A 348 14.04 -22.60 25.06
N GLY A 349 14.93 -23.60 25.11
CA GLY A 349 15.13 -24.42 26.29
C GLY A 349 14.09 -25.53 26.50
N GLU A 350 14.23 -26.23 27.62
CA GLU A 350 13.35 -27.32 28.05
C GLU A 350 11.90 -26.86 28.19
N GLN A 351 10.96 -27.75 27.89
CA GLN A 351 9.52 -27.49 27.95
C GLN A 351 8.85 -28.35 29.02
N LEU A 352 7.90 -27.75 29.75
CA LEU A 352 6.94 -28.48 30.59
C LEU A 352 5.51 -28.13 30.21
N ASP A 353 4.66 -29.16 30.13
CA ASP A 353 3.25 -29.04 29.76
C ASP A 353 2.32 -29.17 30.96
N TYR A 354 1.29 -28.34 30.99
CA TYR A 354 0.23 -28.32 32.00
C TYR A 354 -1.14 -28.43 31.33
N PHE A 355 -1.36 -29.55 30.63
CA PHE A 355 -2.61 -29.85 29.90
C PHE A 355 -3.55 -30.67 30.79
N ASP A 356 -3.79 -30.17 32.00
CA ASP A 356 -4.42 -30.87 33.11
C ASP A 356 -5.84 -30.39 33.42
N HIS A 357 -6.38 -29.45 32.63
CA HIS A 357 -7.73 -28.92 32.81
C HIS A 357 -8.42 -28.68 31.45
N PRO A 358 -9.71 -29.05 31.29
CA PRO A 358 -10.40 -29.04 30.00
C PRO A 358 -10.52 -27.66 29.35
N ASN A 359 -10.46 -26.59 30.14
CA ASN A 359 -10.61 -25.22 29.64
C ASN A 359 -9.38 -24.33 29.80
N CYS A 360 -8.38 -24.73 30.59
CA CYS A 360 -7.25 -23.87 30.93
C CYS A 360 -5.97 -24.69 30.93
N ILE A 361 -5.16 -24.49 29.91
CA ILE A 361 -3.91 -25.20 29.71
C ILE A 361 -2.75 -24.20 29.68
N GLY A 362 -1.54 -24.68 29.87
CA GLY A 362 -0.35 -23.86 29.74
C GLY A 362 0.88 -24.72 29.50
N PHE A 363 1.98 -24.06 29.16
CA PHE A 363 3.29 -24.68 29.04
C PHE A 363 4.37 -23.63 29.27
N THR A 364 5.56 -24.08 29.67
CA THR A 364 6.71 -23.20 29.93
C THR A 364 7.89 -23.61 29.07
N ARG A 365 8.78 -22.65 28.81
CA ARG A 365 10.05 -22.81 28.11
C ARG A 365 11.12 -22.15 28.97
N PHE A 366 12.14 -22.90 29.40
CA PHE A 366 13.09 -22.41 30.42
C PHE A 366 14.16 -21.45 29.86
N GLY A 367 14.24 -21.29 28.54
CA GLY A 367 15.33 -20.52 27.94
C GLY A 367 16.69 -21.21 28.11
N HIS A 368 17.76 -20.46 27.88
CA HIS A 368 19.15 -20.93 28.10
C HIS A 368 20.10 -19.74 28.26
N ARG A 369 21.00 -19.83 29.26
CA ARG A 369 21.94 -18.75 29.64
C ARG A 369 23.34 -18.84 29.02
N SER A 370 23.59 -19.79 28.12
CA SER A 370 24.89 -19.95 27.47
C SER A 370 24.77 -20.37 26.01
N ASN A 371 25.69 -19.88 25.18
CA ASN A 371 25.82 -20.15 23.73
C ASN A 371 26.21 -21.62 23.41
N GLN A 372 25.94 -22.56 24.33
CA GLN A 372 26.27 -24.00 24.18
C GLN A 372 25.43 -24.66 23.09
N TYR A 373 24.24 -24.13 22.84
CA TYR A 373 23.42 -24.41 21.68
C TYR A 373 23.61 -23.20 20.75
N LEU A 374 23.78 -23.40 19.45
CA LEU A 374 24.14 -22.38 18.44
C LEU A 374 23.02 -21.32 18.23
N GLY A 375 22.50 -20.70 19.30
CA GLY A 375 21.38 -19.77 19.31
C GLY A 375 21.58 -18.66 20.36
N PRO A 376 20.79 -17.56 20.26
CA PRO A 376 20.91 -16.42 21.15
C PRO A 376 20.51 -16.79 22.59
N VAL A 377 21.15 -16.18 23.59
CA VAL A 377 20.72 -16.25 24.99
C VAL A 377 19.24 -15.87 25.08
N ALA A 378 18.44 -16.70 25.73
CA ALA A 378 16.99 -16.53 25.83
C ALA A 378 16.53 -16.75 27.27
N SER A 379 15.69 -15.86 27.79
CA SER A 379 15.17 -15.90 29.17
C SER A 379 13.98 -16.85 29.38
N GLY A 380 13.48 -17.49 28.31
CA GLY A 380 12.33 -18.39 28.42
C GLY A 380 10.99 -17.66 28.48
N LEU A 381 9.91 -18.43 28.51
CA LEU A 381 8.53 -17.93 28.59
C LEU A 381 7.59 -18.89 29.31
N ALA A 382 6.43 -18.39 29.73
CA ALA A 382 5.33 -19.17 30.28
C ALA A 382 4.04 -18.77 29.56
N VAL A 383 3.46 -19.71 28.83
CA VAL A 383 2.19 -19.52 28.12
C VAL A 383 1.07 -20.12 28.93
N ILE A 384 0.02 -19.33 29.15
CA ILE A 384 -1.24 -19.81 29.71
C ILE A 384 -2.37 -19.37 28.80
N MET A 385 -3.29 -20.28 28.51
CA MET A 385 -4.43 -20.01 27.63
C MET A 385 -5.69 -20.67 28.15
N THR A 386 -6.83 -20.06 27.84
CA THR A 386 -8.14 -20.56 28.26
C THR A 386 -9.18 -20.37 27.18
N ASN A 387 -10.00 -21.39 26.93
CA ASN A 387 -11.23 -21.25 26.12
C ASN A 387 -12.46 -20.92 27.02
N GLY A 388 -12.25 -20.88 28.34
CA GLY A 388 -13.27 -20.59 29.33
C GLY A 388 -13.61 -19.10 29.42
N TRP A 389 -14.77 -18.81 30.01
CA TRP A 389 -15.32 -17.45 30.13
C TRP A 389 -14.83 -16.67 31.35
N THR A 390 -13.95 -17.26 32.14
CA THR A 390 -13.48 -16.69 33.40
C THR A 390 -11.98 -16.47 33.35
N TYR A 391 -11.54 -15.40 34.03
CA TYR A 391 -10.13 -15.20 34.33
C TYR A 391 -9.59 -16.43 35.07
N THR A 392 -8.47 -16.96 34.62
CA THR A 392 -7.91 -18.21 35.15
C THR A 392 -6.44 -18.04 35.47
N THR A 393 -6.00 -18.74 36.51
CA THR A 393 -4.59 -18.76 36.93
C THR A 393 -4.08 -20.19 37.01
N LYS A 394 -2.79 -20.38 36.81
CA LYS A 394 -2.12 -21.68 36.90
C LYS A 394 -0.72 -21.50 37.48
N LYS A 395 -0.38 -22.33 38.48
CA LYS A 395 0.98 -22.41 39.01
C LYS A 395 1.82 -23.26 38.07
N MET A 396 2.85 -22.69 37.46
CA MET A 396 3.74 -23.38 36.52
C MET A 396 5.20 -23.15 36.90
N PHE A 397 6.04 -24.11 36.59
CA PHE A 397 7.48 -24.10 36.85
C PHE A 397 8.22 -23.59 35.62
N VAL A 398 9.10 -22.61 35.83
CA VAL A 398 9.93 -22.00 34.78
C VAL A 398 11.42 -22.26 34.97
N GLY A 399 11.84 -22.78 36.13
CA GLY A 399 13.24 -23.11 36.45
C GLY A 399 13.79 -22.26 37.60
N PRO A 400 14.57 -22.84 38.55
CA PRO A 400 15.14 -22.12 39.69
C PRO A 400 16.12 -21.02 39.27
N GLU A 401 16.67 -21.08 38.05
CA GLU A 401 17.50 -20.02 37.47
C GLU A 401 16.76 -18.69 37.32
N HIS A 402 15.42 -18.71 37.24
CA HIS A 402 14.57 -17.52 37.16
C HIS A 402 14.12 -16.99 38.52
N ALA A 403 14.61 -17.54 39.63
CA ALA A 403 14.26 -17.07 40.97
C ALA A 403 14.43 -15.54 41.10
N ASP A 404 13.46 -14.90 41.75
CA ASP A 404 13.36 -13.44 41.95
C ASP A 404 13.15 -12.60 40.68
N GLU A 405 13.07 -13.21 39.49
CA GLU A 405 12.69 -12.49 38.27
C GLU A 405 11.22 -12.05 38.33
N ARG A 406 10.93 -10.93 37.67
CA ARG A 406 9.58 -10.39 37.51
C ARG A 406 9.13 -10.58 36.09
N TRP A 407 8.05 -11.32 35.89
CA TRP A 407 7.52 -11.65 34.57
C TRP A 407 6.21 -10.91 34.32
N THR A 408 6.03 -10.41 33.10
CA THR A 408 4.84 -9.69 32.64
C THR A 408 4.38 -10.24 31.29
N ASP A 409 3.07 -10.16 31.04
CA ASP A 409 2.46 -10.63 29.79
C ASP A 409 2.89 -9.74 28.60
N LEU A 410 3.54 -10.34 27.61
CA LEU A 410 4.00 -9.69 26.37
C LEU A 410 2.85 -9.21 25.47
N LEU A 411 1.65 -9.77 25.63
CA LEU A 411 0.47 -9.36 24.85
C LEU A 411 -0.38 -8.31 25.57
N HIS A 412 -0.02 -7.96 26.81
CA HIS A 412 -0.76 -7.02 27.68
C HIS A 412 -2.25 -7.38 27.89
N GLY A 413 -2.64 -8.65 27.68
CA GLY A 413 -3.99 -9.14 27.96
C GLY A 413 -4.24 -9.36 29.45
N CYS A 414 -3.18 -9.60 30.22
CA CYS A 414 -3.22 -9.73 31.68
C CYS A 414 -2.36 -8.67 32.37
N TRP A 415 -2.95 -8.01 33.37
CA TRP A 415 -2.32 -6.93 34.13
C TRP A 415 -1.59 -7.50 35.34
N GLY A 416 -0.44 -6.89 35.69
CA GLY A 416 0.33 -7.23 36.88
C GLY A 416 1.64 -7.98 36.58
N GLU A 417 2.37 -8.31 37.65
CA GLU A 417 3.67 -8.99 37.58
C GLU A 417 3.58 -10.33 38.32
N VAL A 418 4.21 -11.35 37.75
CA VAL A 418 4.46 -12.64 38.42
C VAL A 418 5.89 -12.62 38.92
N VAL A 419 6.08 -12.72 40.24
CA VAL A 419 7.40 -12.94 40.83
C VAL A 419 7.65 -14.43 40.89
N ILE A 420 8.76 -14.88 40.29
CA ILE A 420 9.17 -16.28 40.35
C ILE A 420 9.77 -16.57 41.73
N ASP A 421 9.24 -17.58 42.41
CA ASP A 421 9.72 -17.96 43.74
C ASP A 421 11.12 -18.60 43.71
N SER A 422 11.73 -18.78 44.88
CA SER A 422 13.08 -19.33 45.01
C SER A 422 13.24 -20.75 44.46
N ASP A 423 12.13 -21.47 44.27
CA ASP A 423 12.11 -22.82 43.74
C ASP A 423 11.77 -22.82 42.23
N GLY A 424 11.66 -21.66 41.58
CA GLY A 424 11.42 -21.54 40.14
C GLY A 424 9.96 -21.63 39.71
N TRP A 425 9.00 -21.38 40.61
CA TRP A 425 7.57 -21.39 40.28
C TRP A 425 6.95 -20.00 40.21
N GLY A 426 6.02 -19.82 39.27
CA GLY A 426 5.16 -18.64 39.16
C GLY A 426 3.67 -19.00 39.10
N ILE A 427 2.80 -18.09 39.51
CA ILE A 427 1.34 -18.21 39.32
C ILE A 427 0.95 -17.26 38.18
N PHE A 428 0.77 -17.82 37.00
CA PHE A 428 0.48 -17.07 35.78
C PHE A 428 -1.01 -17.01 35.53
N ALA A 429 -1.45 -16.00 34.78
CA ALA A 429 -2.86 -15.76 34.53
C ALA A 429 -3.18 -15.58 33.05
N ALA A 430 -4.42 -15.93 32.66
CA ALA A 430 -5.00 -15.69 31.36
C ALA A 430 -6.38 -15.03 31.51
N ALA A 431 -6.64 -14.03 30.67
CA ALA A 431 -7.95 -13.44 30.50
C ALA A 431 -8.93 -14.45 29.87
N PRO A 432 -10.26 -14.30 30.06
CA PRO A 432 -11.26 -15.14 29.39
C PRO A 432 -11.01 -15.26 27.89
N ARG A 433 -11.09 -16.48 27.34
CA ARG A 433 -10.96 -16.74 25.89
C ARG A 433 -9.71 -16.13 25.25
N SER A 434 -8.59 -16.18 25.96
CA SER A 434 -7.35 -15.52 25.56
C SER A 434 -6.13 -16.38 25.87
N VAL A 435 -4.99 -15.93 25.37
CA VAL A 435 -3.65 -16.44 25.68
C VAL A 435 -2.82 -15.30 26.25
N ALA A 436 -2.04 -15.60 27.28
CA ALA A 436 -1.04 -14.70 27.85
C ALA A 436 0.34 -15.34 27.75
N ILE A 437 1.34 -14.54 27.37
CA ILE A 437 2.72 -14.99 27.19
C ILE A 437 3.58 -14.23 28.18
N TRP A 438 3.87 -14.85 29.30
CA TRP A 438 4.67 -14.26 30.37
C TRP A 438 6.15 -14.46 30.09
N ALA A 439 6.92 -13.38 30.13
CA ALA A 439 8.37 -13.40 30.00
C ALA A 439 9.01 -12.38 30.95
N ASN A 440 10.31 -12.49 31.18
CA ASN A 440 11.05 -11.59 32.07
C ASN A 440 10.88 -10.12 31.63
N LYS A 441 10.44 -9.28 32.57
CA LYS A 441 10.21 -7.84 32.38
C LYS A 441 11.51 -7.08 32.10
N GLN A 442 12.64 -7.60 32.58
CA GLN A 442 13.96 -6.98 32.47
C GLN A 442 14.80 -7.55 31.33
N ASP A 443 14.22 -8.39 30.47
CA ASP A 443 14.95 -8.89 29.30
C ASP A 443 15.30 -7.71 28.37
N GLU A 444 16.59 -7.58 28.01
CA GLU A 444 17.08 -6.47 27.18
C GLU A 444 16.43 -6.44 25.81
N ARG A 445 15.97 -7.58 25.29
CA ARG A 445 15.33 -7.73 23.97
C ARG A 445 13.81 -7.64 24.04
N ARG A 446 13.23 -7.34 25.21
CA ARG A 446 11.78 -7.22 25.39
C ARG A 446 11.15 -6.13 24.54
N HIS A 447 11.83 -5.01 24.40
CA HIS A 447 11.43 -3.90 23.53
C HIS A 447 11.24 -4.35 22.07
N GLU A 448 12.00 -5.36 21.59
CA GLU A 448 11.81 -5.92 20.23
C GLU A 448 10.44 -6.57 20.04
N VAL A 449 9.74 -6.98 21.11
CA VAL A 449 8.37 -7.54 21.04
C VAL A 449 7.33 -6.48 21.40
N GLU A 450 7.55 -5.72 22.47
CA GLU A 450 6.56 -4.77 22.97
C GLU A 450 6.36 -3.59 22.01
N ASP A 451 7.46 -3.04 21.49
CA ASP A 451 7.48 -1.88 20.60
C ASP A 451 7.23 -2.28 19.13
N PHE A 452 7.17 -3.57 18.84
CA PHE A 452 6.97 -4.04 17.47
C PHE A 452 5.56 -3.74 16.99
N VAL A 453 5.49 -2.92 15.94
CA VAL A 453 4.28 -2.62 15.19
C VAL A 453 4.42 -3.26 13.83
N PHE A 454 3.57 -4.24 13.55
CA PHE A 454 3.46 -4.78 12.22
C PHE A 454 2.59 -3.83 11.40
N LEU A 455 3.22 -3.08 10.50
CA LEU A 455 2.49 -2.27 9.54
C LEU A 455 1.70 -3.23 8.65
N VAL A 456 0.39 -3.38 8.92
CA VAL A 456 -0.56 -3.91 7.95
C VAL A 456 -0.50 -2.92 6.80
N VAL A 457 0.24 -3.27 5.76
CA VAL A 457 0.31 -2.44 4.57
C VAL A 457 -1.15 -2.27 4.12
N ALA A 458 -1.67 -1.05 4.14
CA ALA A 458 -2.98 -0.68 3.61
C ALA A 458 -3.12 -0.93 2.07
N ALA A 459 -2.21 -1.74 1.50
CA ALA A 459 -2.06 -2.03 0.08
C ALA A 459 -3.14 -2.96 -0.50
N VAL A 460 -3.98 -3.60 0.33
CA VAL A 460 -5.05 -4.47 -0.20
C VAL A 460 -6.38 -3.72 -0.39
N ARG A 461 -6.53 -2.51 0.18
CA ARG A 461 -7.76 -1.71 0.00
C ARG A 461 -7.78 -0.88 -1.30
N ASP A 462 -6.64 -0.33 -1.74
CA ASP A 462 -6.61 0.70 -2.80
C ASP A 462 -5.60 0.50 -3.94
N GLY A 463 -4.96 -0.67 -4.09
CA GLY A 463 -4.13 -0.97 -5.27
C GLY A 463 -2.86 -0.11 -5.45
N ARG A 464 -2.47 0.69 -4.45
CA ARG A 464 -1.24 1.50 -4.46
C ARG A 464 -0.26 0.99 -3.42
N VAL A 465 0.93 0.62 -3.87
CA VAL A 465 2.07 0.30 -3.00
C VAL A 465 2.98 1.52 -2.98
N ALA A 466 3.15 2.12 -1.80
CA ALA A 466 4.34 2.90 -1.50
C ALA A 466 5.49 1.92 -1.26
N THR A 467 6.52 1.98 -2.11
CA THR A 467 7.72 1.15 -2.04
C THR A 467 8.62 1.61 -0.89
N GLN A 468 8.92 0.73 0.07
CA GLN A 468 10.04 0.91 0.99
C GLN A 468 11.26 0.14 0.47
N ALA A 469 12.05 0.80 -0.38
CA ALA A 469 13.45 0.44 -0.59
C ALA A 469 14.30 1.25 0.40
N HIS A 470 15.36 0.66 0.97
CA HIS A 470 16.43 1.45 1.60
C HIS A 470 16.96 2.42 0.55
N PRO A 471 16.85 3.75 0.73
CA PRO A 471 17.19 4.66 -0.34
C PRO A 471 18.71 4.83 -0.37
N SER A 472 19.32 4.33 -1.44
CA SER A 472 20.50 4.99 -1.99
C SER A 472 20.16 6.47 -2.20
N SER A 473 21.10 7.36 -1.89
CA SER A 473 20.99 8.81 -2.11
C SER A 473 20.35 9.12 -3.48
N GLY A 474 19.12 9.66 -3.48
CA GLY A 474 18.38 10.05 -4.70
C GLY A 474 16.87 9.78 -4.68
N ILE A 475 16.39 8.73 -3.99
CA ILE A 475 14.96 8.32 -4.07
C ILE A 475 14.00 9.39 -3.52
N CYS A 476 14.33 10.03 -2.39
CA CYS A 476 13.45 11.05 -1.81
C CYS A 476 13.37 12.35 -2.63
N GLU A 477 14.38 12.63 -3.48
CA GLU A 477 14.36 13.77 -4.40
C GLU A 477 13.43 13.51 -5.59
N THR A 478 13.39 12.26 -6.09
CA THR A 478 12.57 11.89 -7.25
C THR A 478 11.13 11.54 -6.91
N ALA A 479 10.85 11.13 -5.67
CA ALA A 479 9.52 10.69 -5.22
C ALA A 479 8.38 11.69 -5.52
N LYS A 480 8.66 13.00 -5.47
CA LYS A 480 7.66 14.04 -5.77
C LYS A 480 7.24 14.12 -7.24
N TYR A 481 7.94 13.43 -8.14
CA TYR A 481 7.64 13.39 -9.57
C TYR A 481 6.99 12.08 -10.03
N GLU A 482 6.98 11.05 -9.17
CA GLU A 482 6.47 9.71 -9.51
C GLU A 482 4.93 9.65 -9.50
N ASN A 483 4.29 10.39 -8.59
CA ASN A 483 2.83 10.45 -8.43
C ASN A 483 2.32 11.89 -8.53
N LYS A 484 2.20 12.40 -9.76
CA LYS A 484 1.75 13.78 -10.00
C LYS A 484 0.24 13.90 -9.80
N THR A 485 -0.19 14.96 -9.12
CA THR A 485 -1.63 15.26 -8.97
C THR A 485 -2.22 15.67 -10.31
N ARG A 486 -3.32 15.02 -10.69
CA ARG A 486 -4.07 15.32 -11.92
C ARG A 486 -4.88 16.59 -11.72
N ILE A 487 -4.71 17.57 -12.61
CA ILE A 487 -5.34 18.89 -12.45
C ILE A 487 -6.05 19.37 -13.72
N PHE A 488 -7.23 19.95 -13.54
CA PHE A 488 -8.04 20.63 -14.54
C PHE A 488 -8.31 22.06 -14.06
N VAL A 489 -7.78 23.05 -14.76
CA VAL A 489 -7.90 24.47 -14.37
C VAL A 489 -9.08 25.11 -15.07
N LEU A 490 -9.94 25.84 -14.35
CA LEU A 490 -10.97 26.72 -14.92
C LEU A 490 -10.59 28.17 -14.64
N THR A 491 -10.25 28.95 -15.65
CA THR A 491 -9.80 30.34 -15.49
C THR A 491 -10.56 31.31 -16.38
N ASP A 492 -10.94 32.45 -15.84
CA ASP A 492 -11.52 33.57 -16.59
C ASP A 492 -10.48 34.63 -16.96
N ILE A 493 -9.20 34.22 -17.01
CA ILE A 493 -8.00 35.03 -17.30
C ILE A 493 -8.26 36.24 -18.19
N SER A 494 -7.60 37.36 -17.88
CA SER A 494 -7.82 38.70 -18.45
C SER A 494 -8.97 39.50 -17.82
N ASN A 495 -9.71 38.94 -16.88
CA ASN A 495 -10.64 39.72 -16.06
C ASN A 495 -9.84 40.66 -15.14
N GLU A 496 -8.92 40.08 -14.36
CA GLU A 496 -8.01 40.78 -13.46
C GLU A 496 -6.57 40.28 -13.65
N PRO A 497 -5.55 41.01 -13.14
CA PRO A 497 -4.16 40.58 -13.28
C PRO A 497 -3.82 39.25 -12.58
N ASP A 498 -4.61 38.80 -11.61
CA ASP A 498 -4.32 37.67 -10.74
C ASP A 498 -4.44 36.31 -11.39
N ASP A 499 -5.40 36.05 -12.27
CA ASP A 499 -5.40 34.80 -13.06
C ASP A 499 -4.10 34.64 -13.85
N GLN A 500 -3.62 35.72 -14.46
CA GLN A 500 -2.40 35.69 -15.27
C GLN A 500 -1.16 35.50 -14.39
N MET A 501 -1.12 36.14 -13.22
CA MET A 501 -0.07 35.90 -12.22
C MET A 501 -0.10 34.44 -11.72
N SER A 502 -1.27 33.93 -11.36
CA SER A 502 -1.51 32.55 -10.92
C SER A 502 -1.10 31.54 -11.99
N LEU A 503 -1.37 31.81 -13.27
CA LEU A 503 -0.95 30.95 -14.38
C LEU A 503 0.58 30.94 -14.56
N VAL A 504 1.24 32.09 -14.45
CA VAL A 504 2.72 32.16 -14.48
C VAL A 504 3.30 31.30 -13.37
N ARG A 505 2.80 31.44 -12.14
CA ARG A 505 3.25 30.60 -11.01
C ARG A 505 2.95 29.14 -11.25
N PHE A 506 1.73 28.79 -11.65
CA PHE A 506 1.32 27.42 -11.93
C PHE A 506 2.29 26.71 -12.88
N LEU A 507 2.71 27.38 -13.95
CA LEU A 507 3.64 26.80 -14.94
C LEU A 507 5.06 26.58 -14.37
N THR A 508 5.48 27.32 -13.34
CA THR A 508 6.75 27.03 -12.65
C THR A 508 6.73 25.73 -11.83
N TYR A 509 5.55 25.16 -11.60
CA TYR A 509 5.33 23.86 -10.97
C TYR A 509 4.78 22.80 -11.94
N ALA A 510 4.76 23.07 -13.26
CA ALA A 510 4.16 22.15 -14.24
C ALA A 510 4.83 20.77 -14.28
N ASN A 511 6.07 20.64 -13.82
CA ASN A 511 6.74 19.35 -13.66
C ASN A 511 6.22 18.50 -12.49
N GLU A 512 5.49 19.08 -11.54
CA GLU A 512 4.93 18.42 -10.36
C GLU A 512 3.44 18.08 -10.50
N PHE A 513 2.80 18.52 -11.60
CA PHE A 513 1.41 18.24 -11.92
C PHE A 513 1.25 17.36 -13.17
N ASP A 514 0.18 16.56 -13.18
CA ASP A 514 -0.37 15.98 -14.41
C ASP A 514 -1.48 16.91 -14.90
N ILE A 515 -1.10 17.88 -15.74
CA ILE A 515 -2.04 18.84 -16.31
C ILE A 515 -2.94 18.09 -17.28
N ILE A 516 -4.23 17.97 -16.98
CA ILE A 516 -5.21 17.37 -17.88
C ILE A 516 -5.65 18.41 -18.91
N ASN A 517 -6.17 19.55 -18.44
CA ASN A 517 -6.55 20.68 -19.30
C ASN A 517 -6.51 22.02 -18.54
N ILE A 518 -6.43 23.09 -19.33
CA ILE A 518 -6.64 24.47 -18.87
C ILE A 518 -7.81 25.04 -19.68
N ALA A 519 -8.93 25.31 -19.03
CA ALA A 519 -10.15 25.78 -19.67
C ALA A 519 -10.35 27.29 -19.48
N ALA A 520 -10.54 28.01 -20.57
CA ALA A 520 -11.04 29.38 -20.52
C ALA A 520 -12.54 29.37 -20.23
N VAL A 521 -12.96 30.02 -19.14
CA VAL A 521 -14.35 30.08 -18.66
C VAL A 521 -14.81 31.52 -18.44
N THR A 522 -16.10 31.69 -18.12
CA THR A 522 -16.68 32.96 -17.69
C THR A 522 -16.68 33.06 -16.17
N SER A 523 -17.00 34.23 -15.63
CA SER A 523 -17.15 34.49 -14.19
C SER A 523 -18.17 35.61 -13.94
N THR A 524 -18.35 36.00 -12.69
CA THR A 524 -19.21 37.11 -12.24
C THR A 524 -18.79 38.42 -12.88
N TRP A 525 -17.48 38.63 -13.00
CA TRP A 525 -16.89 39.87 -13.49
C TRP A 525 -16.58 39.80 -15.00
N LYS A 526 -16.52 38.58 -15.57
CA LYS A 526 -16.37 38.31 -17.00
C LYS A 526 -17.43 37.33 -17.50
N ASN A 527 -18.67 37.77 -17.53
CA ASN A 527 -19.85 36.90 -17.66
C ASN A 527 -20.25 36.48 -19.09
N SER A 528 -19.60 37.01 -20.13
CA SER A 528 -20.05 36.85 -21.53
C SER A 528 -18.91 36.72 -22.55
N SER A 529 -17.69 36.48 -22.08
CA SER A 529 -16.51 36.33 -22.95
C SER A 529 -15.45 35.45 -22.31
N ILE A 530 -14.62 34.82 -23.13
CA ILE A 530 -13.46 34.00 -22.74
C ILE A 530 -12.20 34.55 -23.42
N ASP A 531 -11.01 34.34 -22.86
CA ASP A 531 -9.75 34.84 -23.44
C ASP A 531 -8.65 33.77 -23.47
N THR A 532 -8.69 32.91 -24.48
CA THR A 532 -7.61 31.95 -24.73
C THR A 532 -6.33 32.60 -25.22
N ALA A 533 -6.39 33.80 -25.81
CA ALA A 533 -5.19 34.47 -26.33
C ALA A 533 -4.25 34.86 -25.19
N SER A 534 -4.79 35.27 -24.03
CA SER A 534 -4.00 35.50 -22.82
C SER A 534 -3.37 34.21 -22.28
N ILE A 535 -4.09 33.08 -22.27
CA ILE A 535 -3.54 31.76 -21.86
C ILE A 535 -2.36 31.38 -22.75
N PHE A 536 -2.53 31.38 -24.07
CA PHE A 536 -1.46 31.09 -25.02
C PHE A 536 -0.31 32.09 -24.92
N GLY A 537 -0.61 33.36 -24.63
CA GLY A 537 0.39 34.38 -24.39
C GLY A 537 1.37 34.03 -23.26
N VAL A 538 0.87 33.44 -22.16
CA VAL A 538 1.71 32.94 -21.06
C VAL A 538 2.43 31.66 -21.44
N ILE A 539 1.74 30.69 -22.05
CA ILE A 539 2.34 29.40 -22.46
C ILE A 539 3.47 29.60 -23.48
N ASN A 540 3.34 30.56 -24.40
CA ASN A 540 4.40 30.89 -25.34
C ASN A 540 5.67 31.38 -24.63
N SER A 541 5.54 32.27 -23.64
CA SER A 541 6.68 32.71 -22.83
C SER A 541 7.24 31.62 -21.91
N TYR A 542 6.39 30.68 -21.46
CA TYR A 542 6.85 29.47 -20.76
C TYR A 542 7.68 28.58 -21.69
N SER A 543 7.26 28.41 -22.95
CA SER A 543 7.97 27.60 -23.96
C SER A 543 9.43 28.05 -24.16
N GLU A 544 9.67 29.36 -24.06
CA GLU A 544 11.01 29.96 -24.18
C GLU A 544 11.95 29.59 -23.02
N VAL A 545 11.41 29.16 -21.87
CA VAL A 545 12.19 28.91 -20.64
C VAL A 545 12.19 27.45 -20.20
N VAL A 546 11.46 26.55 -20.87
CA VAL A 546 11.38 25.12 -20.52
C VAL A 546 12.75 24.44 -20.48
N GLU A 547 13.62 24.74 -21.45
CA GLU A 547 14.97 24.16 -21.48
C GLU A 547 15.80 24.57 -20.26
N THR A 548 15.75 25.86 -19.89
CA THR A 548 16.44 26.38 -18.71
C THR A 548 15.86 25.79 -17.43
N LEU A 549 14.53 25.70 -17.32
CA LEU A 549 13.85 25.03 -16.20
C LEU A 549 14.31 23.57 -16.06
N ASN A 550 14.35 22.82 -17.16
CA ASN A 550 14.78 21.42 -17.20
C ASN A 550 16.25 21.22 -16.79
N SER A 551 17.10 22.23 -16.97
CA SER A 551 18.50 22.16 -16.52
C SER A 551 18.67 22.27 -15.00
N ASN A 552 17.64 22.70 -14.26
CA ASN A 552 17.65 22.90 -12.81
C ASN A 552 16.97 21.76 -12.02
N VAL A 553 16.53 20.70 -12.70
CA VAL A 553 15.81 19.58 -12.09
C VAL A 553 16.43 18.24 -12.48
N PRO A 554 16.29 17.18 -11.67
CA PRO A 554 16.73 15.85 -12.03
C PRO A 554 15.93 15.32 -13.23
N ALA A 555 16.43 14.26 -13.88
CA ALA A 555 15.78 13.65 -15.05
C ALA A 555 14.33 13.17 -14.79
N ALA A 556 13.99 12.82 -13.54
CA ALA A 556 12.62 12.47 -13.16
C ALA A 556 11.68 13.70 -13.11
N GLY A 557 12.23 14.90 -12.92
CA GLY A 557 11.49 16.15 -12.71
C GLY A 557 11.32 17.01 -13.95
N VAL A 558 11.38 16.42 -15.15
CA VAL A 558 11.26 17.14 -16.42
C VAL A 558 9.91 17.86 -16.52
N TYR A 559 9.97 19.13 -16.91
CA TYR A 559 8.85 20.00 -17.24
C TYR A 559 8.23 19.60 -18.59
N PRO A 560 6.88 19.61 -18.69
CA PRO A 560 6.20 19.39 -19.96
C PRO A 560 6.56 20.50 -20.96
N SER A 561 6.60 20.15 -22.24
CA SER A 561 6.88 21.16 -23.27
C SER A 561 5.74 22.18 -23.35
N GLY A 562 6.04 23.37 -23.84
CA GLY A 562 4.98 24.37 -24.05
C GLY A 562 3.94 23.94 -25.08
N GLU A 563 4.33 23.12 -26.07
CA GLU A 563 3.40 22.50 -27.03
C GLU A 563 2.44 21.54 -26.31
N ASP A 564 2.96 20.64 -25.45
CA ASP A 564 2.12 19.72 -24.67
C ASP A 564 1.12 20.46 -23.78
N VAL A 565 1.51 21.61 -23.20
CA VAL A 565 0.60 22.43 -22.38
C VAL A 565 -0.40 23.20 -23.25
N ALA A 566 0.02 23.71 -24.41
CA ALA A 566 -0.84 24.42 -25.36
C ALA A 566 -1.94 23.52 -25.92
N ASP A 567 -1.63 22.26 -26.24
CA ASP A 567 -2.59 21.27 -26.77
C ASP A 567 -3.69 20.91 -25.77
N LYS A 568 -3.48 21.21 -24.49
CA LYS A 568 -4.41 20.96 -23.40
C LYS A 568 -5.34 22.15 -23.11
N VAL A 569 -5.22 23.25 -23.86
CA VAL A 569 -6.11 24.41 -23.71
C VAL A 569 -7.46 24.14 -24.36
N VAL A 570 -8.53 24.28 -23.58
CA VAL A 570 -9.93 24.07 -24.00
C VAL A 570 -10.80 25.27 -23.61
N THR A 571 -12.05 25.29 -24.06
CA THR A 571 -12.95 26.44 -23.86
C THR A 571 -14.30 26.02 -23.30
N GLY A 572 -14.81 26.78 -22.33
CA GLY A 572 -16.21 26.72 -21.95
C GLY A 572 -17.08 27.53 -22.91
N HIS A 573 -18.40 27.49 -22.72
CA HIS A 573 -19.29 28.42 -23.41
C HIS A 573 -19.12 29.85 -22.87
N PRO A 574 -19.17 30.90 -23.73
CA PRO A 574 -19.00 32.29 -23.32
C PRO A 574 -20.30 32.87 -22.73
N VAL A 575 -20.93 32.14 -21.82
CA VAL A 575 -22.17 32.52 -21.13
C VAL A 575 -22.01 32.32 -19.62
N TYR A 576 -22.81 33.04 -18.84
CA TYR A 576 -22.69 33.07 -17.38
C TYR A 576 -23.26 31.81 -16.72
N GLY A 577 -22.41 31.08 -15.99
CA GLY A 577 -22.83 30.01 -15.09
C GLY A 577 -23.76 28.98 -15.73
N LEU A 578 -24.96 28.80 -15.14
CA LEU A 578 -25.95 27.82 -15.57
C LEU A 578 -26.55 28.08 -16.95
N ALA A 579 -26.40 29.27 -17.52
CA ALA A 579 -26.81 29.52 -18.90
C ALA A 579 -26.08 28.58 -19.89
N ALA A 580 -24.91 28.06 -19.52
CA ALA A 580 -24.18 27.07 -20.30
C ALA A 580 -24.95 25.75 -20.50
N LEU A 581 -25.90 25.42 -19.62
CA LEU A 581 -26.73 24.21 -19.74
C LEU A 581 -27.80 24.34 -20.84
N ASP A 582 -28.13 25.55 -21.27
CA ASP A 582 -29.13 25.84 -22.32
C ASP A 582 -28.51 25.96 -23.72
N GLU A 583 -27.18 25.90 -23.83
CA GLU A 583 -26.46 26.00 -25.10
C GLU A 583 -26.63 24.75 -25.96
N ALA A 584 -26.43 24.91 -27.27
CA ALA A 584 -26.58 23.83 -28.25
C ALA A 584 -25.41 22.83 -28.18
N GLY A 585 -25.48 21.92 -27.20
CA GLY A 585 -24.49 20.85 -26.99
C GLY A 585 -23.40 21.23 -25.97
N PRO A 586 -22.62 20.24 -25.50
CA PRO A 586 -21.60 20.46 -24.49
C PRO A 586 -20.41 21.26 -25.05
N SER A 587 -19.81 22.10 -24.20
CA SER A 587 -18.53 22.75 -24.53
C SER A 587 -17.40 21.73 -24.71
N ASN A 588 -16.35 22.09 -25.45
CA ASN A 588 -15.15 21.26 -25.57
C ASN A 588 -14.46 21.08 -24.21
N ALA A 589 -14.52 22.09 -23.31
CA ALA A 589 -14.03 21.93 -21.95
C ALA A 589 -14.85 20.92 -21.14
N SER A 590 -16.19 20.94 -21.24
CA SER A 590 -17.04 19.94 -20.57
C SER A 590 -16.72 18.52 -21.04
N THR A 591 -16.62 18.34 -22.36
CA THR A 591 -16.27 17.05 -22.97
C THR A 591 -14.88 16.57 -22.52
N ALA A 592 -13.89 17.48 -22.49
CA ALA A 592 -12.55 17.17 -22.04
C ALA A 592 -12.50 16.83 -20.54
N LEU A 593 -13.30 17.50 -19.71
CA LEU A 593 -13.41 17.20 -18.27
C LEU A 593 -13.98 15.79 -18.06
N ILE A 594 -15.06 15.42 -18.77
CA ILE A 594 -15.61 14.06 -18.70
C ILE A 594 -14.57 13.02 -19.13
N ALA A 595 -13.91 13.24 -20.27
CA ALA A 595 -12.86 12.34 -20.75
C ALA A 595 -11.69 12.23 -19.76
N GLY A 596 -11.28 13.34 -19.14
CA GLY A 596 -10.26 13.39 -18.11
C GLY A 596 -10.65 12.55 -16.88
N VAL A 597 -11.87 12.67 -16.39
CA VAL A 597 -12.35 11.86 -15.27
C VAL A 597 -12.45 10.36 -15.63
N ASP A 598 -12.85 10.03 -16.85
CA ASP A 598 -13.02 8.63 -17.28
C ASP A 598 -11.70 7.92 -17.60
N ALA A 599 -10.65 8.65 -17.97
CA ALA A 599 -9.37 8.09 -18.37
C ALA A 599 -8.59 7.40 -17.23
N SER A 600 -8.99 7.58 -15.97
CA SER A 600 -8.30 7.00 -14.81
C SER A 600 -9.23 6.87 -13.61
N ASP A 601 -8.89 5.96 -12.69
CA ASP A 601 -9.53 5.83 -11.38
C ASP A 601 -8.91 6.78 -10.33
N GLU A 602 -7.82 7.48 -10.69
CA GLU A 602 -7.17 8.51 -9.90
C GLU A 602 -8.04 9.79 -9.78
N PRO A 603 -8.11 10.42 -8.59
CA PRO A 603 -8.82 11.69 -8.43
C PRO A 603 -8.32 12.77 -9.40
N LEU A 604 -9.27 13.54 -9.95
CA LEU A 604 -9.02 14.73 -10.76
C LEU A 604 -9.39 15.99 -9.98
N TRP A 605 -8.40 16.85 -9.75
CA TRP A 605 -8.58 18.15 -9.11
C TRP A 605 -9.05 19.19 -10.11
N VAL A 606 -10.23 19.75 -9.90
CA VAL A 606 -10.77 20.88 -10.63
C VAL A 606 -10.52 22.15 -9.80
N THR A 607 -9.57 22.97 -10.24
CA THR A 607 -9.27 24.26 -9.59
C THR A 607 -9.97 25.38 -10.34
N ALA A 608 -11.03 25.92 -9.74
CA ALA A 608 -11.86 26.95 -10.34
C ALA A 608 -11.43 28.34 -9.86
N TRP A 609 -10.71 29.04 -10.74
CA TRP A 609 -10.28 30.42 -10.60
C TRP A 609 -11.43 31.35 -11.03
N GLY A 610 -12.09 31.00 -12.15
CA GLY A 610 -13.32 31.62 -12.61
C GLY A 610 -14.59 30.87 -12.20
N GLY A 611 -15.60 30.87 -13.07
CA GLY A 611 -16.85 30.13 -12.89
C GLY A 611 -16.69 28.62 -12.99
N VAL A 612 -17.67 27.88 -12.46
CA VAL A 612 -17.74 26.41 -12.50
C VAL A 612 -18.76 25.89 -13.51
N ASN A 613 -19.17 26.73 -14.46
CA ASN A 613 -20.07 26.38 -15.57
C ASN A 613 -19.66 25.09 -16.30
N VAL A 614 -18.37 24.91 -16.63
CA VAL A 614 -17.85 23.68 -17.28
C VAL A 614 -18.06 22.44 -16.42
N LEU A 615 -17.86 22.54 -15.10
CA LEU A 615 -18.12 21.44 -14.17
C LEU A 615 -19.61 21.12 -14.11
N ALA A 616 -20.47 22.14 -14.09
CA ALA A 616 -21.92 21.95 -14.11
C ALA A 616 -22.41 21.30 -15.41
N GLU A 617 -21.88 21.72 -16.57
CA GLU A 617 -22.14 21.07 -17.86
C GLU A 617 -21.77 19.58 -17.82
N ALA A 618 -20.55 19.27 -17.39
CA ALA A 618 -20.04 17.90 -17.35
C ALA A 618 -20.88 17.00 -16.44
N LEU A 619 -21.19 17.47 -15.23
CA LEU A 619 -22.01 16.75 -14.27
C LEU A 619 -23.46 16.58 -14.75
N ASN A 620 -24.05 17.61 -15.37
CA ASN A 620 -25.39 17.53 -15.94
C ASN A 620 -25.45 16.52 -17.09
N GLN A 621 -24.45 16.52 -17.96
CA GLN A 621 -24.36 15.57 -19.07
C GLN A 621 -24.23 14.12 -18.55
N VAL A 622 -23.28 13.87 -17.64
CA VAL A 622 -23.08 12.55 -17.03
C VAL A 622 -24.35 12.06 -16.34
N LYS A 623 -25.06 12.94 -15.62
CA LYS A 623 -26.34 12.62 -14.96
C LYS A 623 -27.45 12.23 -15.95
N ASN A 624 -27.46 12.81 -17.14
CA ASN A 624 -28.48 12.54 -18.16
C ASN A 624 -28.15 11.30 -19.02
N GLU A 625 -26.86 10.96 -19.16
CA GLU A 625 -26.40 9.89 -20.04
C GLU A 625 -26.12 8.56 -19.32
N ARG A 626 -25.80 8.60 -18.01
CA ARG A 626 -25.38 7.45 -17.22
C ARG A 626 -26.40 7.07 -16.15
N ASN A 627 -26.29 5.83 -15.67
CA ASN A 627 -27.12 5.38 -14.54
C ASN A 627 -26.60 5.93 -13.19
N GLU A 628 -27.38 5.80 -12.11
CA GLU A 628 -27.06 6.38 -10.80
C GLU A 628 -25.72 5.89 -10.23
N GLU A 629 -25.37 4.62 -10.41
CA GLU A 629 -24.12 4.05 -9.92
C GLU A 629 -22.91 4.60 -10.67
N GLU A 630 -23.03 4.73 -11.99
CA GLU A 630 -22.01 5.34 -12.86
C GLU A 630 -21.82 6.83 -12.56
N VAL A 631 -22.88 7.57 -12.30
CA VAL A 631 -22.81 8.98 -11.86
C VAL A 631 -22.09 9.06 -10.51
N ALA A 632 -22.46 8.21 -9.55
CA ALA A 632 -21.80 8.17 -8.25
C ALA A 632 -20.32 7.78 -8.35
N ALA A 633 -19.95 6.90 -9.27
CA ALA A 633 -18.55 6.57 -9.56
C ALA A 633 -17.80 7.76 -10.19
N PHE A 634 -18.41 8.48 -11.13
CA PHE A 634 -17.84 9.68 -11.73
C PHE A 634 -17.60 10.78 -10.70
N VAL A 635 -18.60 11.09 -9.87
CA VAL A 635 -18.52 12.11 -8.81
C VAL A 635 -17.45 11.79 -7.78
N ARG A 636 -17.29 10.51 -7.40
CA ARG A 636 -16.26 10.07 -6.44
C ARG A 636 -14.83 10.34 -6.90
N LYS A 637 -14.59 10.46 -8.21
CA LYS A 637 -13.27 10.75 -8.80
C LYS A 637 -12.96 12.24 -8.88
N LEU A 638 -13.89 13.13 -8.57
CA LEU A 638 -13.67 14.58 -8.64
C LEU A 638 -13.30 15.17 -7.28
N ARG A 639 -12.38 16.13 -7.29
CA ARG A 639 -12.05 17.02 -6.16
C ARG A 639 -12.15 18.45 -6.67
N VAL A 640 -12.93 19.31 -6.03
CA VAL A 640 -13.10 20.70 -6.49
C VAL A 640 -12.56 21.66 -5.46
N TYR A 641 -11.76 22.63 -5.89
CA TYR A 641 -11.48 23.84 -5.13
C TYR A 641 -12.02 25.03 -5.93
N SER A 642 -12.97 25.77 -5.35
CA SER A 642 -13.58 26.96 -5.95
C SER A 642 -13.16 28.23 -5.21
N ILE A 643 -12.66 29.22 -5.95
CA ILE A 643 -12.36 30.57 -5.43
C ILE A 643 -13.69 31.33 -5.29
N SER A 644 -14.40 31.01 -4.21
CA SER A 644 -15.67 31.66 -3.80
C SER A 644 -16.83 31.57 -4.81
N ASP A 645 -16.89 30.54 -5.65
CA ASP A 645 -17.95 30.32 -6.67
C ASP A 645 -18.24 31.57 -7.50
N GLN A 646 -17.39 31.84 -8.48
CA GLN A 646 -17.52 33.05 -9.27
C GLN A 646 -18.68 33.01 -10.30
N ASP A 647 -19.70 32.17 -10.13
CA ASP A 647 -20.93 32.17 -10.94
C ASP A 647 -22.14 31.57 -10.19
N ASP A 648 -23.29 31.44 -10.84
CA ASP A 648 -24.49 30.81 -10.25
C ASP A 648 -24.50 29.27 -10.33
N ALA A 649 -23.49 28.66 -10.96
CA ALA A 649 -23.40 27.22 -11.12
C ALA A 649 -22.82 26.52 -9.89
N GLY A 650 -21.98 27.19 -9.08
CA GLY A 650 -21.41 26.64 -7.85
C GLY A 650 -22.46 26.08 -6.89
N ALA A 651 -23.40 26.93 -6.46
CA ALA A 651 -24.47 26.52 -5.56
C ALA A 651 -25.33 25.38 -6.14
N TRP A 652 -25.56 25.39 -7.45
CA TRP A 652 -26.28 24.33 -8.15
C TRP A 652 -25.52 23.00 -8.10
N VAL A 653 -24.22 23.00 -8.36
CA VAL A 653 -23.37 21.79 -8.29
C VAL A 653 -23.44 21.18 -6.90
N ARG A 654 -23.20 21.95 -5.85
CA ARG A 654 -23.25 21.44 -4.46
C ARG A 654 -24.62 20.93 -4.05
N THR A 655 -25.68 21.55 -4.56
CA THR A 655 -27.06 21.12 -4.27
C THR A 655 -27.41 19.81 -4.98
N ASN A 656 -26.96 19.63 -6.23
CA ASN A 656 -27.31 18.48 -7.05
C ASN A 656 -26.37 17.28 -6.86
N PHE A 657 -25.14 17.52 -6.40
CA PHE A 657 -24.10 16.50 -6.19
C PHE A 657 -23.48 16.65 -4.79
N PRO A 658 -24.25 16.45 -3.70
CA PRO A 658 -23.80 16.74 -2.34
C PRO A 658 -22.64 15.85 -1.87
N THR A 659 -22.43 14.70 -2.48
CA THR A 659 -21.30 13.80 -2.20
C THR A 659 -20.01 14.18 -2.94
N LEU A 660 -20.03 15.21 -3.79
CA LEU A 660 -18.84 15.73 -4.44
C LEU A 660 -17.94 16.40 -3.40
N PHE A 661 -16.67 15.98 -3.35
CA PHE A 661 -15.65 16.65 -2.57
C PHE A 661 -15.44 18.07 -3.09
N TYR A 662 -15.78 19.06 -2.26
CA TYR A 662 -15.84 20.46 -2.70
C TYR A 662 -15.30 21.39 -1.62
N ILE A 663 -14.25 22.14 -1.93
CA ILE A 663 -13.66 23.17 -1.08
C ILE A 663 -14.11 24.54 -1.59
N VAL A 664 -14.71 25.35 -0.71
CA VAL A 664 -15.12 26.73 -1.03
C VAL A 664 -15.27 27.59 0.23
N SER A 665 -14.88 28.86 0.12
CA SER A 665 -15.21 29.87 1.13
C SER A 665 -16.69 30.26 1.04
N ILE A 666 -17.47 29.93 2.06
CA ILE A 666 -18.92 30.23 2.09
C ILE A 666 -19.13 31.58 2.78
N HIS A 667 -19.58 32.58 2.01
CA HIS A 667 -19.88 33.92 2.51
C HIS A 667 -21.06 34.54 1.76
N GLY A 668 -21.56 35.69 2.21
CA GLY A 668 -22.54 36.46 1.45
C GLY A 668 -21.98 36.82 0.06
N PHE A 669 -22.84 36.94 -0.96
CA PHE A 669 -22.38 37.27 -2.30
C PHE A 669 -21.55 38.57 -2.29
N SER A 670 -20.39 38.56 -2.96
CA SER A 670 -19.39 39.65 -2.97
C SER A 670 -18.73 40.00 -1.63
N GLU A 671 -18.95 39.23 -0.56
CA GLU A 671 -18.24 39.39 0.73
C GLU A 671 -16.86 38.71 0.72
N TYR A 672 -16.13 38.81 -0.40
CA TYR A 672 -14.83 38.15 -0.59
C TYR A 672 -13.79 38.50 0.48
N ALA A 673 -13.93 39.61 1.20
CA ALA A 673 -12.99 40.04 2.23
C ALA A 673 -12.84 39.05 3.40
N ILE A 674 -13.78 38.11 3.56
CA ILE A 674 -13.70 37.04 4.57
C ILE A 674 -13.30 35.68 3.98
N ALA A 675 -12.96 35.57 2.71
CA ALA A 675 -12.57 34.30 2.13
C ALA A 675 -11.11 33.95 2.44
N THR A 676 -10.83 32.68 2.80
CA THR A 676 -9.50 32.20 3.20
C THR A 676 -8.41 32.55 2.20
N TRP A 677 -8.68 32.45 0.89
CA TRP A 677 -7.71 32.69 -0.18
C TRP A 677 -7.07 34.09 -0.12
N ASN A 678 -7.71 35.08 0.52
CA ASN A 678 -7.09 36.39 0.74
C ASN A 678 -5.80 36.31 1.56
N GLY A 679 -5.56 35.24 2.32
CA GLY A 679 -4.31 35.04 3.07
C GLY A 679 -3.05 35.06 2.20
N ILE A 680 -3.16 34.88 0.88
CA ILE A 680 -2.02 34.98 -0.03
C ILE A 680 -1.34 36.36 0.04
N SER A 681 -2.11 37.46 0.08
CA SER A 681 -1.56 38.84 0.09
C SER A 681 -2.54 39.96 0.51
N GLY A 682 -3.71 39.63 1.03
CA GLY A 682 -4.83 40.55 1.17
C GLY A 682 -4.78 41.48 2.38
N GLU A 683 -3.84 41.29 3.32
CA GLU A 683 -3.86 41.91 4.65
C GLU A 683 -3.84 43.45 4.61
N LEU A 684 -3.12 44.02 3.64
CA LEU A 684 -3.01 45.48 3.51
C LEU A 684 -4.28 46.08 2.91
N TYR A 685 -4.83 45.45 1.87
CA TYR A 685 -6.00 45.92 1.13
C TYR A 685 -7.31 45.69 1.91
N ARG A 686 -7.45 44.52 2.54
CA ARG A 686 -8.66 44.10 3.28
C ARG A 686 -8.59 44.35 4.80
N HIS A 687 -7.43 44.78 5.30
CA HIS A 687 -7.21 45.21 6.69
C HIS A 687 -7.39 44.13 7.78
N PHE A 688 -7.07 42.86 7.50
CA PHE A 688 -6.97 41.79 8.50
C PHE A 688 -5.52 41.55 8.94
N ASP A 689 -5.32 40.85 10.06
CA ASP A 689 -4.03 40.37 10.60
C ASP A 689 -2.82 41.32 10.45
N LYS A 690 -3.02 42.63 10.59
CA LYS A 690 -1.97 43.63 10.34
C LYS A 690 -0.73 43.36 11.22
N GLY A 691 0.43 43.24 10.59
CA GLY A 691 1.70 42.93 11.25
C GLY A 691 1.95 41.43 11.47
N GLY A 692 0.97 40.58 11.18
CA GLY A 692 1.07 39.13 11.26
C GLY A 692 1.95 38.54 10.17
N PRO A 693 1.54 38.64 8.89
CA PRO A 693 2.34 38.15 7.78
C PRO A 693 3.41 39.17 7.32
N ASP A 694 4.43 38.67 6.63
CA ASP A 694 5.43 39.52 5.98
C ASP A 694 4.88 40.08 4.65
N SER A 695 4.36 41.30 4.70
CA SER A 695 3.84 42.01 3.52
C SER A 695 4.94 42.49 2.57
N SER A 696 6.22 42.50 2.98
CA SER A 696 7.32 42.94 2.10
C SER A 696 7.57 41.99 0.94
N LEU A 697 7.16 40.72 1.07
CA LEU A 697 7.36 39.66 0.08
C LEU A 697 6.31 39.64 -1.04
N VAL A 698 5.35 40.55 -1.01
CA VAL A 698 4.22 40.60 -1.96
C VAL A 698 4.04 41.99 -2.58
N THR A 699 4.94 42.93 -2.30
CA THR A 699 4.87 44.26 -2.91
C THR A 699 5.25 44.21 -4.39
N ASN A 700 4.76 45.18 -5.18
CA ASN A 700 5.16 45.26 -6.58
C ASN A 700 6.67 45.48 -6.75
N GLU A 701 7.35 46.13 -5.79
CA GLU A 701 8.80 46.31 -5.79
C GLU A 701 9.53 44.97 -5.60
N TRP A 702 9.13 44.16 -4.62
CA TRP A 702 9.73 42.84 -4.40
C TRP A 702 9.48 41.91 -5.58
N LEU A 703 8.25 41.90 -6.11
CA LEU A 703 7.89 41.12 -7.29
C LEU A 703 8.67 41.57 -8.53
N GLN A 704 8.96 42.87 -8.67
CA GLN A 704 9.76 43.39 -9.77
C GLN A 704 11.21 42.89 -9.72
N GLU A 705 11.76 42.73 -8.52
CA GLU A 705 13.14 42.26 -8.31
C GLU A 705 13.26 40.74 -8.48
N HIS A 706 12.28 39.97 -7.99
CA HIS A 706 12.45 38.52 -7.84
C HIS A 706 11.57 37.67 -8.76
N ILE A 707 10.42 38.17 -9.21
CA ILE A 707 9.44 37.39 -9.99
C ILE A 707 9.38 37.87 -11.44
N ARG A 708 9.35 39.18 -11.69
CA ARG A 708 9.24 39.77 -13.04
C ARG A 708 10.59 39.80 -13.76
N ILE A 709 11.21 38.64 -13.84
CA ILE A 709 12.51 38.41 -14.47
C ILE A 709 12.38 37.43 -15.64
N GLY A 710 13.11 37.70 -16.73
CA GLY A 710 13.10 36.87 -17.94
C GLY A 710 11.75 36.86 -18.69
N PRO A 711 11.68 36.09 -19.80
CA PRO A 711 10.52 36.10 -20.70
C PRO A 711 9.20 35.70 -20.03
N LEU A 712 9.21 34.68 -19.16
CA LEU A 712 8.01 34.27 -18.43
C LEU A 712 7.60 35.32 -17.37
N GLY A 713 8.58 35.93 -16.69
CA GLY A 713 8.32 36.98 -15.69
C GLY A 713 7.73 38.26 -16.28
N GLU A 714 7.96 38.57 -17.57
CA GLU A 714 7.29 39.69 -18.26
C GLU A 714 5.76 39.53 -18.34
N LYS A 715 5.26 38.29 -18.23
CA LYS A 715 3.82 38.00 -18.16
C LYS A 715 3.26 38.15 -16.75
N TYR A 716 4.09 38.29 -15.74
CA TYR A 716 3.64 38.49 -14.36
C TYR A 716 3.34 39.98 -14.11
N LEU A 717 2.05 40.35 -14.16
CA LEU A 717 1.61 41.75 -14.19
C LEU A 717 1.78 42.47 -12.85
N ASN A 718 1.64 43.81 -12.86
CA ASN A 718 1.46 44.59 -11.64
C ASN A 718 0.06 44.36 -11.07
N TRP A 719 -0.02 44.05 -9.78
CA TRP A 719 -1.31 43.88 -9.12
C TRP A 719 -1.86 45.24 -8.66
N SER A 720 -3.19 45.39 -8.75
CA SER A 720 -3.93 46.60 -8.34
C SER A 720 -4.68 46.45 -7.02
N TYR A 721 -5.02 45.22 -6.62
CA TYR A 721 -5.74 44.91 -5.38
C TYR A 721 -4.95 43.94 -4.51
N ILE A 722 -4.93 42.67 -4.90
CA ILE A 722 -4.15 41.61 -4.26
C ILE A 722 -3.34 40.87 -5.33
N MET A 723 -2.30 40.17 -4.89
CA MET A 723 -1.45 39.31 -5.69
C MET A 723 -2.00 37.88 -5.66
N GLU A 724 -2.20 37.26 -6.83
CA GLU A 724 -2.42 35.80 -6.98
C GLU A 724 -3.61 35.24 -6.17
N GLY A 725 -4.80 35.83 -6.33
CA GLY A 725 -6.03 35.42 -5.64
C GLY A 725 -6.38 33.93 -5.84
N ASP A 726 -6.04 33.36 -6.99
CA ASP A 726 -6.42 31.98 -7.35
C ASP A 726 -5.42 30.92 -6.95
N THR A 727 -4.17 31.32 -6.72
CA THR A 727 -3.06 30.40 -6.44
C THR A 727 -3.33 29.48 -5.24
N PRO A 728 -3.98 29.92 -4.14
CA PRO A 728 -4.37 29.03 -3.05
C PRO A 728 -5.06 27.73 -3.48
N SER A 729 -5.80 27.73 -4.60
CA SER A 729 -6.50 26.55 -5.13
C SER A 729 -5.59 25.39 -5.54
N PHE A 730 -4.32 25.66 -5.88
CA PHE A 730 -3.35 24.64 -6.27
C PHE A 730 -2.11 24.58 -5.37
N LEU A 731 -1.86 25.58 -4.50
CA LEU A 731 -0.73 25.53 -3.57
C LEU A 731 -0.78 24.31 -2.63
N GLY A 732 -1.99 23.86 -2.26
CA GLY A 732 -2.20 22.66 -1.46
C GLY A 732 -1.92 21.34 -2.20
N LEU A 733 -1.71 21.40 -3.51
CA LEU A 733 -1.44 20.24 -4.36
C LEU A 733 0.06 20.03 -4.62
N ILE A 734 0.89 21.03 -4.30
CA ILE A 734 2.35 20.97 -4.49
C ILE A 734 2.96 19.98 -3.46
N PRO A 735 3.74 18.97 -3.88
CA PRO A 735 4.31 17.95 -3.01
C PRO A 735 5.54 18.44 -2.20
N ASN A 736 5.34 19.46 -1.34
CA ASN A 736 6.39 20.06 -0.49
C ASN A 736 6.63 19.31 0.84
N GLY A 737 5.95 18.17 1.05
CA GLY A 737 6.02 17.34 2.25
C GLY A 737 5.21 17.83 3.47
N LEU A 738 4.54 18.99 3.35
CA LEU A 738 3.55 19.49 4.32
C LEU A 738 2.12 19.15 3.88
N ASN A 739 1.86 19.33 2.58
CA ASN A 739 0.56 19.23 1.97
C ASN A 739 0.04 17.77 1.93
N ALA A 740 -1.28 17.61 2.09
CA ALA A 740 -1.99 16.36 1.93
C ALA A 740 -3.31 16.63 1.21
N PRO A 741 -3.37 16.54 -0.13
CA PRO A 741 -4.53 17.00 -0.93
C PRO A 741 -5.88 16.38 -0.51
N GLU A 742 -5.90 15.09 -0.19
CA GLU A 742 -7.12 14.39 0.25
C GLU A 742 -7.54 14.74 1.69
N HIS A 743 -6.75 15.55 2.42
CA HIS A 743 -7.00 15.97 3.80
C HIS A 743 -6.95 17.51 3.96
N PRO A 744 -7.94 18.26 3.43
CA PRO A 744 -8.00 19.72 3.57
C PRO A 744 -7.97 20.19 5.03
N GLU A 745 -8.42 19.36 5.95
CA GLU A 745 -8.48 19.64 7.39
C GLU A 745 -7.11 19.62 8.06
N TRP A 746 -6.07 19.07 7.41
CA TRP A 746 -4.70 19.02 7.93
C TRP A 746 -3.89 20.29 7.67
N GLY A 747 -4.37 21.13 6.75
CA GLY A 747 -3.74 22.40 6.39
C GLY A 747 -2.46 22.24 5.56
N GLY A 748 -2.11 23.30 4.84
CA GLY A 748 -0.93 23.35 3.99
C GLY A 748 -0.77 24.72 3.34
N TRP A 749 0.05 24.81 2.29
CA TRP A 749 0.27 26.09 1.59
C TRP A 749 -1.00 26.67 0.96
N GLY A 750 -1.99 25.84 0.63
CA GLY A 750 -3.29 26.26 0.10
C GLY A 750 -4.33 26.66 1.17
N GLY A 751 -3.96 26.60 2.46
CA GLY A 751 -4.86 26.87 3.58
C GLY A 751 -5.37 25.60 4.25
N ARG A 752 -6.35 25.75 5.13
CA ARG A 752 -6.98 24.65 5.89
C ARG A 752 -8.49 24.79 5.84
N TYR A 753 -9.18 23.68 5.57
CA TYR A 753 -10.63 23.65 5.37
C TYR A 753 -11.23 22.48 6.13
N ILE A 754 -12.34 22.69 6.82
CA ILE A 754 -13.04 21.65 7.57
C ILE A 754 -14.44 21.44 6.99
N LEU A 755 -15.03 20.27 7.22
CA LEU A 755 -16.40 19.99 6.79
C LEU A 755 -17.36 21.07 7.31
N ALA A 756 -18.06 21.73 6.40
CA ALA A 756 -19.11 22.70 6.71
C ALA A 756 -20.33 22.02 7.33
N ASP A 757 -20.55 20.74 6.99
CA ASP A 757 -21.60 19.89 7.53
C ASP A 757 -21.04 18.64 8.20
N SER A 758 -21.06 18.61 9.53
CA SER A 758 -20.63 17.45 10.32
C SER A 758 -21.55 16.23 10.24
N SER A 759 -22.74 16.34 9.62
CA SER A 759 -23.68 15.22 9.50
C SER A 759 -23.22 14.14 8.51
N GLY A 760 -22.26 14.47 7.65
CA GLY A 760 -21.80 13.61 6.56
C GLY A 760 -22.73 13.59 5.34
N ALA A 761 -23.81 14.39 5.33
CA ALA A 761 -24.72 14.49 4.20
C ALA A 761 -24.11 15.25 3.00
N GLN A 762 -23.12 16.11 3.25
CA GLN A 762 -22.39 16.85 2.23
C GLN A 762 -20.87 16.67 2.39
N SER A 763 -20.16 16.48 1.29
CA SER A 763 -18.70 16.49 1.23
C SER A 763 -18.16 17.90 0.94
N LEU A 764 -18.71 18.88 1.66
CA LEU A 764 -18.43 20.31 1.51
C LEU A 764 -17.48 20.79 2.61
N PHE A 765 -16.32 21.31 2.21
CA PHE A 765 -15.31 21.89 3.07
C PHE A 765 -15.32 23.41 2.96
N SER A 766 -15.22 24.09 4.09
CA SER A 766 -15.15 25.54 4.15
C SER A 766 -14.08 26.03 5.12
N ASP A 767 -13.93 27.35 5.17
CA ASP A 767 -12.86 28.07 5.85
C ASP A 767 -12.64 27.58 7.29
N ALA A 768 -11.40 27.23 7.62
CA ALA A 768 -10.98 26.94 8.99
C ALA A 768 -9.98 28.02 9.46
N ALA A 769 -9.87 28.24 10.77
CA ALA A 769 -8.93 29.20 11.32
C ALA A 769 -7.69 28.52 11.92
N ASP A 770 -6.52 29.16 11.83
CA ASP A 770 -5.30 28.71 12.51
C ASP A 770 -4.87 29.69 13.61
N TRP A 771 -4.26 29.16 14.67
CA TRP A 771 -3.64 29.95 15.74
C TRP A 771 -2.14 30.14 15.47
N VAL A 772 -1.75 31.33 15.03
CA VAL A 772 -0.40 31.59 14.49
C VAL A 772 0.24 32.80 15.17
N ILE A 773 1.55 32.71 15.42
CA ILE A 773 2.36 33.85 15.87
C ILE A 773 2.89 34.58 14.64
N GLY A 774 2.57 35.86 14.52
CA GLY A 774 3.01 36.71 13.42
C GLY A 774 4.46 37.22 13.57
N ILE A 775 4.98 37.86 12.53
CA ILE A 775 6.34 38.44 12.53
C ILE A 775 6.48 39.60 13.52
N ASN A 776 5.39 40.28 13.84
CA ASN A 776 5.33 41.28 14.92
C ASN A 776 5.28 40.66 16.33
N ASN A 777 5.37 39.33 16.43
CA ASN A 777 5.33 38.56 17.67
C ASN A 777 3.98 38.61 18.41
N GLU A 778 2.92 39.09 17.75
CA GLU A 778 1.52 38.98 18.20
C GLU A 778 0.91 37.65 17.75
N THR A 779 -0.25 37.31 18.29
CA THR A 779 -0.93 36.04 18.00
C THR A 779 -2.26 36.29 17.33
N TYR A 780 -2.53 35.50 16.28
CA TYR A 780 -3.68 35.64 15.41
C TYR A 780 -4.46 34.33 15.39
N LEU A 781 -5.78 34.43 15.46
CA LEU A 781 -6.72 33.35 15.19
C LEU A 781 -7.57 33.77 14.01
N SER A 782 -7.23 33.30 12.81
CA SER A 782 -7.92 33.72 11.58
C SER A 782 -7.86 32.64 10.50
N GLN A 783 -8.81 32.66 9.57
CA GLN A 783 -8.72 31.78 8.40
C GLN A 783 -7.59 32.15 7.45
N PHE A 784 -7.23 33.43 7.36
CA PHE A 784 -6.15 33.90 6.51
C PHE A 784 -4.78 33.35 6.98
N ALA A 785 -4.63 33.16 8.30
CA ALA A 785 -3.42 32.61 8.91
C ALA A 785 -3.10 31.20 8.46
N THR A 786 -4.09 30.44 7.99
CA THR A 786 -3.86 29.10 7.42
C THR A 786 -2.98 29.14 6.17
N ILE A 787 -2.98 30.26 5.42
CA ILE A 787 -2.15 30.48 4.24
C ILE A 787 -0.91 31.30 4.59
N TRP A 788 -1.09 32.49 5.17
CA TRP A 788 0.01 33.46 5.27
C TRP A 788 1.15 33.01 6.20
N ARG A 789 0.89 32.06 7.11
CA ARG A 789 1.92 31.45 7.95
C ARG A 789 3.04 30.77 7.15
N TRP A 790 2.73 30.35 5.92
CA TRP A 790 3.69 29.69 5.02
C TRP A 790 4.32 30.65 4.01
N ARG A 791 4.00 31.95 4.06
CA ARG A 791 4.31 32.92 3.00
C ARG A 791 5.77 32.97 2.62
N LYS A 792 6.65 33.05 3.60
CA LYS A 792 8.08 33.08 3.32
C LYS A 792 8.52 31.88 2.49
N ALA A 793 8.05 30.68 2.84
CA ALA A 793 8.44 29.45 2.16
C ALA A 793 7.95 29.40 0.71
N TYR A 794 6.65 29.62 0.46
CA TYR A 794 6.14 29.56 -0.92
C TYR A 794 6.59 30.74 -1.79
N GLN A 795 6.82 31.94 -1.22
CA GLN A 795 7.34 33.08 -1.98
C GLN A 795 8.80 32.86 -2.38
N TYR A 796 9.62 32.33 -1.48
CA TYR A 796 11.03 32.06 -1.77
C TYR A 796 11.17 30.90 -2.77
N ASP A 797 10.34 29.87 -2.67
CA ASP A 797 10.30 28.81 -3.67
C ASP A 797 9.92 29.34 -5.06
N PHE A 798 8.89 30.17 -5.13
CA PHE A 798 8.49 30.78 -6.39
C PHE A 798 9.59 31.68 -6.98
N ALA A 799 10.27 32.49 -6.15
CA ALA A 799 11.39 33.30 -6.59
C ALA A 799 12.56 32.45 -7.11
N ALA A 800 12.91 31.35 -6.43
CA ALA A 800 13.95 30.43 -6.91
C ALA A 800 13.56 29.82 -8.25
N ARG A 801 12.32 29.35 -8.42
CA ARG A 801 11.83 28.82 -9.70
C ARG A 801 11.79 29.86 -10.80
N MET A 802 11.50 31.13 -10.50
CA MET A 802 11.64 32.22 -11.47
C MET A 802 13.11 32.44 -11.86
N GLN A 803 14.07 32.29 -10.94
CA GLN A 803 15.49 32.32 -11.30
C GLN A 803 15.86 31.15 -12.22
N TRP A 804 15.27 29.96 -12.03
CA TRP A 804 15.48 28.80 -12.92
C TRP A 804 15.06 29.06 -14.36
N THR A 805 14.17 30.04 -14.61
CA THR A 805 13.78 30.43 -15.98
C THR A 805 14.86 31.24 -16.69
N THR A 806 15.82 31.81 -15.95
CA THR A 806 16.82 32.74 -16.48
C THR A 806 18.25 32.19 -16.46
N THR A 807 18.53 31.21 -15.60
CA THR A 807 19.88 30.70 -15.34
C THR A 807 19.87 29.17 -15.29
N SER A 808 20.77 28.53 -16.03
CA SER A 808 20.90 27.06 -16.06
C SER A 808 21.59 26.48 -14.82
N GLY A 809 21.23 25.24 -14.48
CA GLY A 809 21.83 24.49 -13.37
C GLY A 809 23.22 23.91 -13.68
N GLY A 810 23.94 23.48 -12.62
CA GLY A 810 25.21 22.74 -12.72
C GLY A 810 26.51 23.56 -12.82
N GLY A 811 26.46 24.88 -12.59
CA GLY A 811 27.61 25.80 -12.67
C GLY A 811 27.80 26.67 -11.43
N GLN A 812 28.88 27.46 -11.40
CA GLN A 812 29.11 28.43 -10.33
C GLN A 812 28.06 29.56 -10.42
N GLY A 813 27.26 29.75 -9.37
CA GLY A 813 26.14 30.68 -9.38
C GLY A 813 24.82 30.09 -9.91
N SER A 814 24.69 28.76 -9.93
CA SER A 814 23.41 28.11 -10.21
C SER A 814 22.34 28.54 -9.19
N PRO A 815 21.08 28.63 -9.64
CA PRO A 815 19.96 28.90 -8.75
C PRO A 815 19.81 27.85 -7.66
N ASN A 816 19.30 28.28 -6.50
CA ASN A 816 19.08 27.43 -5.34
C ASN A 816 17.98 26.38 -5.58
N ARG A 817 18.14 25.18 -5.02
CA ARG A 817 17.19 24.06 -5.05
C ARG A 817 16.78 23.67 -3.64
N GLN A 818 15.55 23.19 -3.50
CA GLN A 818 14.99 22.86 -2.19
C GLN A 818 15.77 21.73 -1.50
N PRO A 819 15.99 21.81 -0.16
CA PRO A 819 16.52 20.68 0.58
C PRO A 819 15.56 19.48 0.55
N VAL A 820 16.11 18.28 0.73
CA VAL A 820 15.40 17.00 0.73
C VAL A 820 15.31 16.46 2.15
N PRO A 821 14.15 16.61 2.83
CA PRO A 821 13.99 16.11 4.18
C PRO A 821 13.76 14.59 4.16
N VAL A 822 14.39 13.87 5.08
CA VAL A 822 14.25 12.42 5.26
C VAL A 822 14.03 12.19 6.75
N VAL A 823 12.97 11.50 7.15
CA VAL A 823 12.69 11.18 8.57
C VAL A 823 12.49 9.69 8.73
N ASN A 824 13.27 9.06 9.62
CA ASN A 824 13.27 7.61 9.84
C ASN A 824 13.36 6.83 8.51
N SER A 825 14.25 7.29 7.61
CA SER A 825 14.44 6.77 6.25
C SER A 825 13.20 6.79 5.34
N SER A 826 12.19 7.63 5.65
CA SER A 826 10.97 7.83 4.84
C SER A 826 10.98 9.17 4.09
N CYS A 827 10.40 9.16 2.88
CA CYS A 827 10.25 10.32 2.00
C CYS A 827 8.82 10.92 2.00
N GLY A 828 7.84 10.26 2.63
CA GLY A 828 6.42 10.65 2.62
C GLY A 828 5.90 11.11 4.00
N THR A 829 4.58 11.32 4.11
CA THR A 829 3.91 11.46 5.41
C THR A 829 4.18 10.22 6.24
N LEU A 830 4.62 10.41 7.48
CA LEU A 830 5.00 9.32 8.38
C LEU A 830 3.95 9.17 9.48
N GLU A 831 3.24 8.05 9.52
CA GLU A 831 2.30 7.74 10.59
C GLU A 831 2.96 6.80 11.60
N ILE A 832 2.95 7.19 12.87
CA ILE A 832 3.57 6.44 13.97
C ILE A 832 2.54 6.24 15.07
N PRO A 833 2.14 5.00 15.37
CA PRO A 833 1.35 4.76 16.57
C PRO A 833 2.19 5.03 17.83
N TYR A 834 1.57 5.55 18.89
CA TYR A 834 2.26 5.79 20.17
C TYR A 834 1.37 5.41 21.36
N VAL A 835 1.99 4.93 22.44
CA VAL A 835 1.33 4.70 23.73
C VAL A 835 1.37 5.99 24.53
N PHE A 836 0.24 6.41 25.09
CA PHE A 836 0.17 7.64 25.88
C PHE A 836 1.09 7.59 27.11
N GLY A 837 1.99 8.57 27.21
CA GLY A 837 3.01 8.65 28.27
C GLY A 837 4.39 8.19 27.82
N GLU A 838 4.52 7.57 26.65
CA GLU A 838 5.80 7.24 26.04
C GLU A 838 6.26 8.32 25.07
N SER A 839 7.56 8.31 24.78
CA SER A 839 8.18 9.24 23.85
C SER A 839 8.58 8.52 22.55
N VAL A 840 8.42 9.21 21.43
CA VAL A 840 8.82 8.74 20.10
C VAL A 840 10.13 9.43 19.69
N VAL A 841 11.09 8.68 19.15
CA VAL A 841 12.30 9.27 18.57
C VAL A 841 12.11 9.48 17.06
N LEU A 842 12.39 10.71 16.61
CA LEU A 842 12.36 11.09 15.20
C LEU A 842 13.76 11.49 14.75
N ASP A 843 14.27 10.82 13.70
CA ASP A 843 15.60 11.04 13.13
C ASP A 843 15.53 11.60 11.72
N ALA A 844 15.97 12.85 11.56
CA ALA A 844 16.09 13.57 10.31
C ALA A 844 17.54 13.71 9.79
N SER A 845 18.49 12.98 10.37
CA SER A 845 19.93 13.12 10.05
C SER A 845 20.30 12.77 8.62
N GLU A 846 19.46 12.02 7.89
CA GLU A 846 19.61 11.70 6.47
C GLU A 846 19.13 12.82 5.53
N SER A 847 18.57 13.92 6.06
CA SER A 847 18.18 15.07 5.25
C SER A 847 19.40 15.78 4.67
N TRP A 848 19.30 16.25 3.42
CA TRP A 848 20.42 16.83 2.69
C TRP A 848 19.94 17.90 1.71
N ASP A 849 20.88 18.64 1.13
CA ASP A 849 20.61 19.70 0.18
C ASP A 849 21.23 19.38 -1.20
N PRO A 850 20.46 19.48 -2.31
CA PRO A 850 20.94 19.19 -3.67
C PRO A 850 22.16 20.02 -4.12
N ASP A 851 22.33 21.21 -3.56
CA ASP A 851 23.42 22.13 -3.88
C ASP A 851 24.61 21.98 -2.92
N GLY A 852 24.50 21.08 -1.93
CA GLY A 852 25.53 20.82 -0.93
C GLY A 852 25.56 21.84 0.21
N ASP A 853 24.51 22.66 0.34
CA ASP A 853 24.37 23.62 1.41
C ASP A 853 24.12 22.95 2.77
N LYS A 854 24.37 23.70 3.84
CA LYS A 854 24.04 23.22 5.18
C LYS A 854 22.54 23.35 5.43
N VAL A 855 21.95 22.30 5.99
CA VAL A 855 20.55 22.31 6.39
C VAL A 855 20.37 22.56 7.89
N SER A 856 19.23 23.16 8.24
CA SER A 856 18.78 23.39 9.61
C SER A 856 17.42 22.74 9.84
N PHE A 857 17.12 22.37 11.08
CA PHE A 857 15.95 21.57 11.46
C PHE A 857 15.12 22.30 12.52
N GLU A 858 13.82 22.41 12.28
CA GLU A 858 12.84 22.89 13.26
C GLU A 858 11.69 21.89 13.37
N TRP A 859 11.35 21.50 14.59
CA TRP A 859 10.24 20.60 14.89
C TRP A 859 9.16 21.37 15.65
N PHE A 860 7.93 21.31 15.18
CA PHE A 860 6.81 21.91 15.90
C PHE A 860 5.53 21.09 15.78
N HIS A 861 4.64 21.29 16.75
CA HIS A 861 3.31 20.70 16.75
C HIS A 861 2.35 21.58 15.95
N TYR A 862 1.87 21.07 14.81
CA TYR A 862 0.75 21.65 14.08
C TYR A 862 -0.54 21.18 14.77
N ARG A 863 -1.04 21.98 15.72
CA ARG A 863 -2.11 21.58 16.64
C ARG A 863 -3.52 21.70 16.05
N GLU A 864 -3.69 22.59 15.08
CA GLU A 864 -4.99 22.97 14.53
C GLU A 864 -5.77 21.83 13.84
N PRO A 865 -5.13 20.83 13.19
CA PRO A 865 -5.83 19.68 12.61
C PRO A 865 -6.61 18.83 13.62
N THR A 866 -6.15 18.71 14.87
CA THR A 866 -6.73 17.77 15.86
C THR A 866 -7.23 18.44 17.14
N PHE A 867 -7.10 19.77 17.25
CA PHE A 867 -7.46 20.51 18.45
C PHE A 867 -8.57 21.54 18.20
N ARG A 868 -9.55 21.59 19.10
CA ARG A 868 -10.57 22.65 19.08
C ARG A 868 -9.95 23.96 19.52
N LEU A 869 -10.06 24.98 18.68
CA LEU A 869 -9.56 26.33 18.95
C LEU A 869 -10.59 27.16 19.73
N GLU A 870 -10.89 26.73 20.95
CA GLU A 870 -11.85 27.39 21.85
C GLU A 870 -11.20 27.70 23.21
N GLY A 871 -11.57 28.83 23.83
CA GLY A 871 -11.11 29.22 25.17
C GLY A 871 -9.74 29.93 25.18
N ASP A 872 -9.03 29.81 26.29
CA ASP A 872 -7.69 30.39 26.46
C ASP A 872 -6.65 29.47 25.81
N ILE A 873 -6.23 29.79 24.59
CA ILE A 873 -5.30 28.96 23.78
C ILE A 873 -3.87 29.35 24.16
N PRO A 874 -3.06 28.43 24.72
CA PRO A 874 -1.69 28.73 25.09
C PRO A 874 -0.85 29.13 23.88
N ARG A 875 0.01 30.14 24.05
CA ARG A 875 0.90 30.63 22.98
C ARG A 875 1.74 29.49 22.37
N ILE A 876 2.35 28.66 23.21
CA ILE A 876 3.07 27.43 22.83
C ILE A 876 2.16 26.24 23.13
N SER A 877 2.08 25.28 22.20
CA SER A 877 1.25 24.09 22.43
C SER A 877 1.78 23.29 23.62
N PRO A 878 0.97 23.02 24.66
CA PRO A 878 1.39 22.18 25.79
C PRO A 878 1.20 20.68 25.51
N ASN A 879 0.72 20.32 24.32
CA ASN A 879 0.28 18.96 24.00
C ASN A 879 1.43 18.04 23.56
N VAL A 880 2.60 18.61 23.28
CA VAL A 880 3.76 17.90 22.79
C VAL A 880 5.00 18.59 23.36
N THR A 881 5.95 17.80 23.84
CA THR A 881 7.28 18.29 24.19
C THR A 881 8.31 17.72 23.22
N PHE A 882 9.28 18.55 22.84
CA PHE A 882 10.38 18.19 21.96
C PHE A 882 11.69 18.32 22.72
N GLU A 883 12.47 17.24 22.79
CA GLU A 883 13.78 17.20 23.43
C GLU A 883 14.85 16.85 22.38
N PRO A 884 15.75 17.78 22.03
CA PRO A 884 16.79 17.50 21.05
C PRO A 884 17.82 16.52 21.61
N LEU A 885 18.07 15.45 20.86
CA LEU A 885 19.06 14.41 21.21
C LEU A 885 20.44 14.70 20.62
N ASN A 886 20.55 15.65 19.69
CA ASN A 886 21.82 16.10 19.15
C ASN A 886 21.89 17.64 19.01
N LYS A 887 23.11 18.16 18.83
CA LYS A 887 23.33 19.62 18.67
C LYS A 887 22.78 20.16 17.36
N ALA A 888 22.61 19.32 16.35
CA ALA A 888 22.11 19.72 15.03
C ALA A 888 20.59 19.93 15.02
N GLY A 889 19.86 19.40 16.01
CA GLY A 889 18.39 19.42 16.03
C GLY A 889 17.75 18.41 15.07
N SER A 890 18.54 17.59 14.38
CA SER A 890 18.04 16.59 13.44
C SER A 890 17.45 15.36 14.14
N LEU A 891 17.80 15.12 15.40
CA LEU A 891 17.30 13.99 16.19
C LEU A 891 16.55 14.53 17.41
N VAL A 892 15.28 14.16 17.57
CA VAL A 892 14.45 14.62 18.69
C VAL A 892 13.67 13.49 19.32
N THR A 893 13.53 13.56 20.64
CA THR A 893 12.50 12.81 21.37
C THR A 893 11.25 13.66 21.46
N VAL A 894 10.10 13.08 21.09
CA VAL A 894 8.80 13.74 21.11
C VAL A 894 7.89 13.04 22.10
N THR A 895 7.38 13.77 23.09
CA THR A 895 6.49 13.20 24.11
C THR A 895 5.11 13.86 24.02
N PRO A 896 4.10 13.13 23.51
CA PRO A 896 2.70 13.48 23.62
C PRO A 896 2.25 13.71 25.07
N SER A 897 1.51 14.79 25.31
CA SER A 897 0.98 15.17 26.62
C SER A 897 -0.53 14.96 26.74
N ASN A 898 -1.19 14.45 25.70
CA ASN A 898 -2.55 13.93 25.75
C ASN A 898 -2.70 12.71 24.83
N ASN A 899 -3.75 11.90 25.04
CA ASN A 899 -4.05 10.70 24.25
C ASN A 899 -4.88 11.05 23.00
N LYS A 900 -4.32 11.86 22.09
CA LYS A 900 -4.98 12.24 20.82
C LYS A 900 -4.01 12.14 19.66
N THR A 901 -4.55 12.11 18.45
CA THR A 901 -3.75 12.26 17.23
C THR A 901 -3.02 13.61 17.24
N ILE A 902 -1.72 13.58 16.93
CA ILE A 902 -0.83 14.74 16.99
C ILE A 902 -0.13 14.87 15.63
N HIS A 903 -0.19 16.07 15.03
CA HIS A 903 0.55 16.35 13.78
C HIS A 903 1.82 17.12 14.10
N ILE A 904 2.97 16.49 13.89
CA ILE A 904 4.28 17.13 14.00
C ILE A 904 4.74 17.51 12.60
N ILE A 905 5.30 18.70 12.47
CA ILE A 905 5.94 19.15 11.25
C ILE A 905 7.43 19.29 11.53
N LEU A 906 8.22 18.63 10.71
CA LEU A 906 9.62 18.96 10.52
C LEU A 906 9.71 20.00 9.41
N THR A 907 10.44 21.07 9.68
CA THR A 907 10.88 22.08 8.73
C THR A 907 12.37 21.93 8.51
N VAL A 908 12.78 21.78 7.25
CA VAL A 908 14.19 21.74 6.83
C VAL A 908 14.46 22.94 5.93
N GLN A 909 15.49 23.71 6.27
CA GLN A 909 15.89 24.90 5.51
C GLN A 909 17.37 24.85 5.15
N ASP A 910 17.68 25.25 3.93
CA ASP A 910 19.07 25.47 3.51
C ASP A 910 19.68 26.72 4.17
N SER A 911 20.98 26.96 3.89
CA SER A 911 21.75 28.06 4.47
C SER A 911 21.89 29.30 3.59
N GLN A 912 21.16 29.40 2.48
CA GLN A 912 21.23 30.55 1.57
C GLN A 912 20.50 31.79 2.12
N PRO A 913 20.84 33.02 1.66
CA PRO A 913 20.15 34.24 2.12
C PRO A 913 18.64 34.24 1.89
N MET A 914 18.18 33.64 0.78
CA MET A 914 16.78 33.34 0.49
C MET A 914 16.55 31.84 0.68
N ASN A 915 16.53 31.42 1.95
CA ASN A 915 16.55 30.01 2.29
C ASN A 915 15.28 29.27 1.87
N LEU A 916 15.44 28.22 1.05
CA LEU A 916 14.33 27.38 0.65
C LEU A 916 13.93 26.46 1.79
N THR A 917 12.63 26.12 1.82
CA THR A 917 12.04 25.37 2.93
C THR A 917 11.29 24.17 2.38
N ALA A 918 11.62 22.98 2.89
CA ALA A 918 10.90 21.75 2.67
C ALA A 918 10.41 21.16 4.00
N TYR A 919 9.39 20.30 3.95
CA TYR A 919 8.74 19.80 5.15
C TYR A 919 8.63 18.28 5.19
N ARG A 920 8.41 17.75 6.40
CA ARG A 920 7.81 16.42 6.61
C ARG A 920 6.69 16.52 7.63
N ARG A 921 5.54 15.92 7.31
CA ARG A 921 4.46 15.71 8.25
C ARG A 921 4.57 14.33 8.90
N ILE A 922 4.55 14.31 10.22
CA ILE A 922 4.54 13.11 11.03
C ILE A 922 3.22 13.11 11.83
N ILE A 923 2.48 12.01 11.80
CA ILE A 923 1.19 11.86 12.50
C ILE A 923 1.39 10.82 13.59
N LEU A 924 1.37 11.26 14.85
CA LEU A 924 1.36 10.35 15.97
C LEU A 924 -0.08 9.95 16.29
N THR A 925 -0.41 8.67 16.18
CA THR A 925 -1.76 8.15 16.45
C THR A 925 -1.76 7.39 17.78
N PRO A 926 -2.58 7.77 18.75
CA PRO A 926 -2.62 7.06 20.03
C PRO A 926 -3.12 5.63 19.83
N ILE A 927 -2.48 4.68 20.51
CA ILE A 927 -2.97 3.31 20.66
C ILE A 927 -3.30 3.07 22.13
N ASP A 928 -4.48 2.50 22.38
CA ASP A 928 -5.03 2.25 23.72
C ASP A 928 -4.37 1.05 24.43
#